data_AF-A0A9X3G6P8-F1
#
_entry.id   AF-A0A9X3G6P8-F1
#
_cell.length_a   1.000
_cell.length_b   1.000
_cell.length_c   1.000
_cell.angle_alpha   90.00
_cell.angle_beta   90.00
_cell.angle_gamma   90.00
#
_symmetry.space_group_name_H-M   'P 1'
#
loop_
_entity.id
_entity.type
_entity.pdbx_description
1 polymer ?
#
loop_
_entity_poly.entity_id
_entity_poly.type
_entity_poly.pdbx_seq_one_letter_code
_entity_poly.pdbx_strand_id
1 'polypeptide(L)'
;MQTTDRWSWLDLRLVPPALTVWVLTLLAPHLPAGLLLALAAASALGAAGLLLAGRSHRAGALRQVAARGVVIGCLAAVTVTGATSAVRAQARAAAPLLALADRGSVVEVLLELTDDPRPVAGAGAARVLVHGTASLAGDETGGDDPVLLFGAAEEWAGLLPGQSVRLHVLVRPAEPRDDVVAVLSARSPPEPVGGPGEIQDVAGSLRTGLAESAARTLPDRAAGLLPGLVVGDTSAMDPALVEEFRRAGLAHLTAVSGANVAIVVGLVLWPLRARAVDRRWQALAAALAIAGFVVLARPGASVLRAAAMGVVAVLALASGRARAAVPALAVTVLVLLLLSPGLASDVGFALSVAATAAIVLLAPGWSRALRRHRAPRPVADAVAVSAAAGLATAPLVAGLAGLVSLVSLPANLLAAPAVPPATVLGVLAALVSPAAPWLADVLTWLAGWPVRWLVVVAERAAAVPDGTTGWPAGTWGAVLLAVLLAVAVWALWRWPRLRPLAVAALLGVVLIGWPLRQAGRGWPLPDTVVVACDVGQGDALVLPTGPDEAVLVDAGPDPALVDGCLRRLGVDRLPLVLLSHLDADHVGGLAGALAGRDVGEVATGALTPDDERVPRLDRAVAEAGAQHVVLRPGDRRTVGSAGFEVLAPDPAEAVAGAEPNDLSLVVRATQRGVRVLLTGDLGAGAEARLVAAGLDLGADVFKVPHHGSADADPGFLAASGAAVALISVGADNSYGHPTRRLLDWVADAGMRTYRTDRDGDVAVVGRAGEWGVAVRGPDAVLRADAGRQPPELGASRAGSSGARTSQARPAGGVATRSRRRTGPVGAPWQHGPVATAAPPAPTSRLRVVVGEEELLRARAVSAVRAAVRERHPDSEEHELPAAGLAVGQLADVLAPSLFGGHRLVVVTGVQESAAALADSLVSYTKEPDPELTLVVVHSGGKRNEALLKAFKAAGAAVDECPKISSAGERVAFVRNEVRFAGGKITPDAVTALLEAVGNDLRGLSAAASQLVSDFGGVIDADAVARFHRGQAEVTGFTVAERVLVGDMAGSVEMLRWALDRGVAHVLIADALADGVRTAARVASLNTTNIGELARQLKLPPWKVKKAQTQARGWSIDALQQAIGVAADLNADVKGAAASADYALERAIRRMVDIRAAAAGGRARALR
;
A
#
# COMPACT_ATOMS: atom_id res chain seq x y z
N MET A 1 50.15 10.69 40.70
CA MET A 1 50.03 9.21 40.89
C MET A 1 48.54 8.84 40.83
N GLN A 2 48.18 7.59 40.49
CA GLN A 2 46.79 7.09 40.31
C GLN A 2 45.94 7.64 39.13
N THR A 3 46.24 7.22 37.90
CA THR A 3 45.27 7.25 36.77
C THR A 3 45.22 5.95 35.94
N THR A 4 46.12 5.01 36.21
CA THR A 4 46.32 3.77 35.43
C THR A 4 45.31 2.66 35.70
N ASP A 5 44.53 2.73 36.78
CA ASP A 5 43.60 1.66 37.19
C ASP A 5 42.27 1.59 36.39
N ARG A 6 42.05 2.48 35.41
CA ARG A 6 40.72 2.59 34.75
C ARG A 6 40.31 1.40 33.87
N TRP A 7 41.22 0.45 33.58
CA TRP A 7 40.99 -0.63 32.61
C TRP A 7 41.33 -2.04 33.13
N SER A 8 41.65 -2.22 34.41
CA SER A 8 42.02 -3.53 35.01
C SER A 8 40.89 -4.58 35.02
N TRP A 9 39.67 -4.18 34.63
CA TRP A 9 38.46 -5.00 34.52
C TRP A 9 38.10 -5.43 33.08
N LEU A 10 38.82 -4.97 32.04
CA LEU A 10 38.57 -5.42 30.67
C LEU A 10 39.53 -6.54 30.26
N ASP A 11 39.02 -7.76 30.20
CA ASP A 11 39.69 -8.84 29.45
C ASP A 11 39.24 -8.81 27.98
N LEU A 12 40.18 -8.47 27.09
CA LEU A 12 39.98 -8.39 25.65
C LEU A 12 40.57 -9.60 24.91
N ARG A 13 41.13 -10.60 25.60
CA ARG A 13 41.91 -11.69 24.97
C ARG A 13 41.10 -12.56 23.99
N LEU A 14 39.80 -12.66 24.19
CA LEU A 14 38.87 -13.41 23.32
C LEU A 14 38.32 -12.59 22.15
N VAL A 15 38.52 -11.26 22.12
CA VAL A 15 38.00 -10.41 21.03
C VAL A 15 38.70 -10.68 19.70
N PRO A 16 40.06 -10.78 19.61
CA PRO A 16 40.70 -11.10 18.34
C PRO A 16 40.31 -12.48 17.79
N PRO A 17 40.28 -13.58 18.58
CA PRO A 17 39.74 -14.86 18.10
C PRO A 17 38.30 -14.77 17.58
N ALA A 18 37.40 -14.04 18.27
CA ALA A 18 36.01 -13.87 17.85
C ALA A 18 35.90 -13.13 16.50
N LEU A 19 36.69 -12.07 16.31
CA LEU A 19 36.79 -11.36 15.02
C LEU A 19 37.41 -12.25 13.94
N THR A 20 38.42 -13.07 14.26
CA THR A 20 39.02 -14.02 13.34
C THR A 20 38.01 -15.07 12.85
N VAL A 21 37.19 -15.63 13.74
CA VAL A 21 36.08 -16.52 13.32
C VAL A 21 35.13 -15.77 12.40
N TRP A 22 34.64 -14.60 12.79
CA TRP A 22 33.66 -13.84 11.98
C TRP A 22 34.16 -13.50 10.58
N VAL A 23 35.37 -12.95 10.47
CA VAL A 23 35.97 -12.61 9.17
C VAL A 23 36.20 -13.87 8.33
N LEU A 24 36.65 -14.97 8.93
CA LEU A 24 36.87 -16.21 8.17
C LEU A 24 35.55 -16.87 7.76
N THR A 25 34.50 -16.82 8.58
CA THR A 25 33.16 -17.31 8.23
C THR A 25 32.55 -16.49 7.07
N LEU A 26 32.75 -15.16 7.03
CA LEU A 26 32.34 -14.31 5.91
C LEU A 26 33.13 -14.60 4.62
N LEU A 27 34.41 -14.93 4.73
CA LEU A 27 35.27 -15.21 3.57
C LEU A 27 35.14 -16.67 3.07
N ALA A 28 34.76 -17.62 3.92
CA ALA A 28 34.77 -19.04 3.60
C ALA A 28 33.95 -19.43 2.35
N PRO A 29 32.75 -18.87 2.08
CA PRO A 29 32.01 -19.16 0.84
C PRO A 29 32.75 -18.72 -0.44
N HIS A 30 33.73 -17.82 -0.33
CA HIS A 30 34.51 -17.29 -1.45
C HIS A 30 35.88 -17.97 -1.61
N LEU A 31 36.21 -18.96 -0.78
CA LEU A 31 37.50 -19.66 -0.80
C LEU A 31 37.33 -21.15 -1.13
N PRO A 32 38.18 -21.73 -1.99
CA PRO A 32 38.09 -23.16 -2.30
C PRO A 32 38.40 -24.02 -1.07
N ALA A 33 37.66 -25.11 -0.88
CA ALA A 33 37.78 -25.99 0.29
C ALA A 33 39.23 -26.49 0.55
N GLY A 34 40.01 -26.75 -0.51
CA GLY A 34 41.43 -27.11 -0.39
C GLY A 34 42.30 -26.02 0.26
N LEU A 35 42.01 -24.74 0.00
CA LEU A 35 42.71 -23.62 0.66
C LEU A 35 42.30 -23.50 2.12
N LEU A 36 41.01 -23.70 2.44
CA LEU A 36 40.53 -23.70 3.83
C LEU A 36 41.18 -24.83 4.65
N LEU A 37 41.33 -26.03 4.08
CA LEU A 37 42.05 -27.15 4.71
C LEU A 37 43.54 -26.85 4.89
N ALA A 38 44.20 -26.27 3.88
CA ALA A 38 45.61 -25.87 3.98
C ALA A 38 45.84 -24.81 5.07
N LEU A 39 44.97 -23.80 5.15
CA LEU A 39 44.99 -22.78 6.22
C LEU A 39 44.73 -23.40 7.60
N ALA A 40 43.82 -24.36 7.69
CA ALA A 40 43.54 -25.06 8.94
C ALA A 40 44.74 -25.89 9.42
N ALA A 41 45.37 -26.65 8.52
CA ALA A 41 46.56 -27.44 8.83
C ALA A 41 47.77 -26.55 9.23
N ALA A 42 48.03 -25.48 8.47
CA ALA A 42 49.12 -24.55 8.76
C ALA A 42 48.93 -23.82 10.10
N SER A 43 47.69 -23.40 10.42
CA SER A 43 47.38 -22.76 11.70
C SER A 43 47.48 -23.72 12.89
N ALA A 44 47.06 -24.98 12.73
CA ALA A 44 47.22 -26.02 13.74
C ALA A 44 48.70 -26.30 14.07
N LEU A 45 49.54 -26.42 13.04
CA LEU A 45 50.99 -26.59 13.19
C LEU A 45 51.64 -25.36 13.87
N GLY A 46 51.23 -24.15 13.49
CA GLY A 46 51.68 -22.91 14.13
C GLY A 46 51.30 -22.83 15.62
N ALA A 47 50.07 -23.21 15.97
CA ALA A 47 49.59 -23.25 17.35
C ALA A 47 50.36 -24.30 18.18
N ALA A 48 50.58 -25.50 17.63
CA ALA A 48 51.38 -26.55 18.26
C ALA A 48 52.83 -26.10 18.48
N GLY A 49 53.46 -25.48 17.48
CA GLY A 49 54.81 -24.93 17.59
C GLY A 49 54.95 -23.87 18.70
N LEU A 50 53.98 -22.96 18.81
CA LEU A 50 53.94 -21.95 19.88
C LEU A 50 53.72 -22.56 21.27
N LEU A 51 52.90 -23.61 21.39
CA LEU A 51 52.68 -24.34 22.64
C LEU A 51 53.93 -25.12 23.09
N LEU A 52 54.68 -25.70 22.15
CA LEU A 52 55.93 -26.42 22.41
C LEU A 52 57.07 -25.44 22.78
N ALA A 53 57.24 -24.35 22.02
CA ALA A 53 58.19 -23.28 22.35
C ALA A 53 57.84 -22.52 23.65
N GLY A 54 56.59 -22.62 24.11
CA GLY A 54 56.16 -22.13 25.42
C GLY A 54 56.69 -22.94 26.60
N ARG A 55 57.05 -24.22 26.41
CA ARG A 55 57.55 -25.11 27.48
C ARG A 55 59.04 -24.95 27.80
N SER A 56 59.84 -24.43 26.86
CA SER A 56 61.30 -24.30 27.01
C SER A 56 61.78 -23.03 27.72
N HIS A 57 60.96 -21.98 27.78
CA HIS A 57 61.34 -20.70 28.41
C HIS A 57 60.67 -20.48 29.77
N ARG A 58 61.43 -20.67 30.86
CA ARG A 58 61.04 -20.19 32.20
C ARG A 58 61.04 -18.66 32.25
N ALA A 59 59.99 -18.09 32.83
CA ALA A 59 59.88 -16.69 33.27
C ALA A 59 60.03 -15.57 32.20
N GLY A 60 59.28 -15.64 31.11
CA GLY A 60 58.94 -14.45 30.31
C GLY A 60 57.86 -13.58 31.00
N ALA A 61 57.94 -12.26 30.86
CA ALA A 61 57.01 -11.33 31.52
C ALA A 61 55.53 -11.61 31.15
N LEU A 62 54.60 -11.40 32.10
CA LEU A 62 53.15 -11.71 31.97
C LEU A 62 52.51 -11.21 30.66
N ARG A 63 53.00 -10.10 30.09
CA ARG A 63 52.55 -9.57 28.78
C ARG A 63 52.88 -10.50 27.60
N GLN A 64 54.04 -11.14 27.59
CA GLN A 64 54.44 -12.09 26.53
C GLN A 64 53.59 -13.37 26.58
N VAL A 65 53.27 -13.86 27.79
CA VAL A 65 52.37 -15.01 27.97
C VAL A 65 50.96 -14.69 27.48
N ALA A 66 50.43 -13.51 27.82
CA ALA A 66 49.13 -13.06 27.35
C ALA A 66 49.07 -12.88 25.82
N ALA A 67 50.09 -12.27 25.21
CA ALA A 67 50.17 -12.09 23.76
C ALA A 67 50.25 -13.44 23.01
N ARG A 68 51.08 -14.38 23.49
CA ARG A 68 51.14 -15.75 22.95
C ARG A 68 49.79 -16.46 23.04
N GLY A 69 49.07 -16.31 24.15
CA GLY A 69 47.72 -16.87 24.32
C GLY A 69 46.70 -16.34 23.30
N VAL A 70 46.73 -15.04 22.98
CA VAL A 70 45.88 -14.45 21.94
C VAL A 70 46.22 -15.00 20.55
N VAL A 71 47.51 -15.09 20.20
CA VAL A 71 47.94 -15.64 18.90
C VAL A 71 47.55 -17.11 18.76
N ILE A 72 47.74 -17.93 19.80
CA ILE A 72 47.29 -19.33 19.81
C ILE A 72 45.75 -19.40 19.66
N GLY A 73 45.00 -18.51 20.31
CA GLY A 73 43.55 -18.40 20.17
C GLY A 73 43.10 -18.05 18.74
N CYS A 74 43.76 -17.10 18.08
CA CYS A 74 43.48 -16.77 16.68
C CYS A 74 43.84 -17.92 15.73
N LEU A 75 44.96 -18.61 15.96
CA LEU A 75 45.34 -19.77 15.15
C LEU A 75 44.33 -20.91 15.33
N ALA A 76 43.92 -21.22 16.56
CA ALA A 76 42.87 -22.21 16.82
C ALA A 76 41.52 -21.80 16.18
N ALA A 77 41.17 -20.52 16.18
CA ALA A 77 39.99 -20.00 15.46
C ALA A 77 40.09 -20.25 13.95
N VAL A 78 41.23 -19.97 13.31
CA VAL A 78 41.47 -20.31 11.89
C VAL A 78 41.39 -21.81 11.66
N THR A 79 41.98 -22.63 12.52
CA THR A 79 41.95 -24.09 12.42
C THR A 79 40.52 -24.63 12.44
N VAL A 80 39.74 -24.28 13.47
CA VAL A 80 38.38 -24.80 13.67
C VAL A 80 37.45 -24.27 12.59
N THR A 81 37.43 -22.95 12.32
CA THR A 81 36.54 -22.35 11.31
C THR A 81 36.92 -22.80 9.91
N GLY A 82 38.20 -22.91 9.57
CA GLY A 82 38.65 -23.43 8.27
C GLY A 82 38.26 -24.89 8.04
N ALA A 83 38.49 -25.76 9.03
CA ALA A 83 38.12 -27.17 8.94
C ALA A 83 36.60 -27.38 8.87
N THR A 84 35.82 -26.73 9.74
CA THR A 84 34.34 -26.82 9.73
C THR A 84 33.73 -26.26 8.45
N SER A 85 34.28 -25.17 7.92
CA SER A 85 33.81 -24.60 6.64
C SER A 85 34.15 -25.49 5.45
N ALA A 86 35.33 -26.12 5.43
CA ALA A 86 35.69 -27.08 4.38
C ALA A 86 34.79 -28.33 4.40
N VAL A 87 34.49 -28.87 5.59
CA VAL A 87 33.55 -30.00 5.76
C VAL A 87 32.15 -29.61 5.29
N ARG A 88 31.65 -28.42 5.66
CA ARG A 88 30.35 -27.91 5.20
C ARG A 88 30.30 -27.69 3.68
N ALA A 89 31.35 -27.13 3.09
CA ALA A 89 31.45 -26.95 1.64
C ALA A 89 31.44 -28.29 0.89
N GLN A 90 32.12 -29.31 1.44
CA GLN A 90 32.12 -30.65 0.87
C GLN A 90 30.78 -31.37 1.04
N ALA A 91 30.07 -31.15 2.16
CA ALA A 91 28.71 -31.67 2.36
C ALA A 91 27.72 -31.04 1.35
N ARG A 92 27.74 -29.71 1.16
CA ARG A 92 26.92 -29.02 0.14
C ARG A 92 27.21 -29.51 -1.27
N ALA A 93 28.47 -29.77 -1.61
CA ALA A 93 28.86 -30.31 -2.92
C ALA A 93 28.40 -31.77 -3.13
N ALA A 94 28.02 -32.49 -2.06
CA ALA A 94 27.49 -33.84 -2.10
C ALA A 94 25.95 -33.92 -1.96
N ALA A 95 25.27 -32.77 -1.81
CA ALA A 95 23.84 -32.68 -1.59
C ALA A 95 23.02 -33.18 -2.80
N PRO A 96 22.11 -34.16 -2.66
CA PRO A 96 21.32 -34.69 -3.78
C PRO A 96 20.48 -33.65 -4.50
N LEU A 97 19.95 -32.66 -3.78
CA LEU A 97 19.12 -31.59 -4.35
C LEU A 97 19.90 -30.69 -5.31
N LEU A 98 21.22 -30.51 -5.14
CA LEU A 98 22.04 -29.67 -6.00
C LEU A 98 22.10 -30.22 -7.44
N ALA A 99 22.25 -31.53 -7.59
CA ALA A 99 22.28 -32.19 -8.91
C ALA A 99 20.91 -32.15 -9.64
N LEU A 100 19.82 -31.96 -8.91
CA LEU A 100 18.46 -31.79 -9.43
C LEU A 100 18.16 -30.31 -9.75
N ALA A 101 18.74 -29.39 -8.99
CA ALA A 101 18.65 -27.94 -9.17
C ALA A 101 19.20 -27.51 -10.54
N ASP A 102 20.39 -28.00 -10.92
CA ASP A 102 21.02 -27.73 -12.23
C ASP A 102 20.16 -28.19 -13.41
N ARG A 103 19.24 -29.14 -13.20
CA ARG A 103 18.33 -29.68 -14.22
C ARG A 103 16.95 -29.02 -14.21
N GLY A 104 16.65 -28.14 -13.25
CA GLY A 104 15.34 -27.52 -13.10
C GLY A 104 14.20 -28.55 -12.94
N SER A 105 14.45 -29.64 -12.20
CA SER A 105 13.50 -30.75 -12.08
C SER A 105 12.37 -30.47 -11.08
N VAL A 106 11.18 -30.99 -11.37
CA VAL A 106 10.09 -31.08 -10.39
C VAL A 106 10.21 -32.42 -9.67
N VAL A 107 10.30 -32.39 -8.34
CA VAL A 107 10.43 -33.58 -7.48
C VAL A 107 9.53 -33.47 -6.27
N GLU A 108 9.22 -34.60 -5.65
CA GLU A 108 8.54 -34.66 -4.37
C GLU A 108 9.56 -34.57 -3.23
N VAL A 109 9.31 -33.68 -2.26
CA VAL A 109 10.16 -33.50 -1.08
C VAL A 109 9.35 -33.64 0.19
N LEU A 110 10.01 -34.10 1.25
CA LEU A 110 9.59 -33.90 2.63
C LEU A 110 10.33 -32.65 3.14
N LEU A 111 9.58 -31.60 3.48
CA LEU A 111 10.10 -30.34 3.99
C LEU A 111 9.72 -30.18 5.46
N GLU A 112 10.70 -30.05 6.36
CA GLU A 112 10.46 -29.61 7.74
C GLU A 112 10.58 -28.08 7.82
N LEU A 113 9.54 -27.41 8.34
CA LEU A 113 9.56 -25.96 8.50
C LEU A 113 10.47 -25.55 9.66
N THR A 114 11.44 -24.66 9.44
CA THR A 114 12.36 -24.17 10.48
C THR A 114 12.00 -22.79 11.03
N ASP A 115 11.19 -22.03 10.28
CA ASP A 115 10.71 -20.69 10.63
C ASP A 115 9.27 -20.51 10.09
N ASP A 116 8.57 -19.49 10.56
CA ASP A 116 7.21 -19.19 10.13
C ASP A 116 7.14 -18.83 8.63
N PRO A 117 6.10 -19.25 7.88
CA PRO A 117 5.84 -18.78 6.52
C PRO A 117 5.67 -17.25 6.50
N ARG A 118 6.63 -16.53 5.91
CA ARG A 118 6.62 -15.06 5.88
C ARG A 118 6.01 -14.55 4.58
N PRO A 119 4.98 -13.69 4.58
CA PRO A 119 4.45 -13.12 3.36
C PRO A 119 5.50 -12.26 2.65
N VAL A 120 5.62 -12.43 1.33
CA VAL A 120 6.49 -11.64 0.45
C VAL A 120 5.61 -10.74 -0.41
N ALA A 121 5.75 -9.44 -0.24
CA ALA A 121 5.12 -8.46 -1.12
C ALA A 121 5.75 -8.53 -2.53
N GLY A 122 4.92 -8.68 -3.55
CA GLY A 122 5.35 -8.76 -4.95
C GLY A 122 4.18 -8.57 -5.93
N ALA A 123 4.51 -8.41 -7.21
CA ALA A 123 3.52 -8.28 -8.27
C ALA A 123 2.93 -9.66 -8.64
N GLY A 124 1.92 -10.12 -7.90
CA GLY A 124 1.22 -11.38 -8.15
C GLY A 124 0.29 -11.77 -6.99
N ALA A 125 -0.23 -13.00 -7.04
CA ALA A 125 -0.95 -13.59 -5.91
C ALA A 125 -0.06 -13.62 -4.66
N ALA A 126 -0.66 -13.49 -3.47
CA ALA A 126 0.07 -13.46 -2.21
C ALA A 126 0.96 -14.70 -2.08
N ARG A 127 2.26 -14.49 -1.84
CA ARG A 127 3.26 -15.55 -1.69
C ARG A 127 3.87 -15.55 -0.31
N VAL A 128 4.29 -16.73 0.14
CA VAL A 128 5.09 -16.90 1.35
C VAL A 128 6.50 -17.39 1.01
N LEU A 129 7.44 -16.94 1.83
CA LEU A 129 8.79 -17.45 1.95
C LEU A 129 8.85 -18.38 3.16
N VAL A 130 9.36 -19.59 2.96
CA VAL A 130 9.48 -20.60 4.02
C VAL A 130 10.92 -21.07 4.08
N HIS A 131 11.55 -20.96 5.25
CA HIS A 131 12.83 -21.61 5.52
C HIS A 131 12.57 -23.02 6.04
N GLY A 132 13.26 -24.02 5.48
CA GLY A 132 13.13 -25.39 5.95
C GLY A 132 14.35 -26.24 5.61
N THR A 133 14.32 -27.47 6.10
CA THR A 133 15.21 -28.54 5.64
C THR A 133 14.40 -29.50 4.77
N ALA A 134 14.95 -29.90 3.63
CA ALA A 134 14.25 -30.78 2.70
C ALA A 134 15.05 -32.04 2.41
N SER A 135 14.36 -33.18 2.41
CA SER A 135 14.85 -34.46 1.93
C SER A 135 13.98 -34.95 0.76
N LEU A 136 14.53 -35.82 -0.08
CA LEU A 136 13.80 -36.43 -1.20
C LEU A 136 12.82 -37.49 -0.67
N ALA A 137 11.59 -37.48 -1.17
CA ALA A 137 10.59 -38.46 -0.75
C ALA A 137 11.06 -39.90 -1.05
N GLY A 138 11.23 -40.70 0.01
CA GLY A 138 11.72 -42.08 -0.06
C GLY A 138 13.19 -42.29 0.31
N ASP A 139 13.97 -41.23 0.59
CA ASP A 139 15.32 -41.33 1.14
C ASP A 139 15.36 -40.78 2.58
N GLU A 140 14.85 -41.57 3.53
CA GLU A 140 14.89 -41.28 4.98
C GLU A 140 16.32 -41.26 5.56
N THR A 141 17.34 -41.57 4.74
CA THR A 141 18.77 -41.49 5.07
C THR A 141 19.48 -40.28 4.46
N GLY A 142 18.82 -39.54 3.58
CA GLY A 142 19.33 -38.30 2.99
C GLY A 142 19.28 -37.15 4.00
N GLY A 143 20.41 -36.45 4.17
CA GLY A 143 20.55 -35.42 5.19
C GLY A 143 19.68 -34.18 4.95
N ASP A 144 19.40 -33.46 6.04
CA ASP A 144 18.63 -32.22 6.10
C ASP A 144 19.28 -31.07 5.31
N ASP A 145 19.03 -31.01 3.99
CA ASP A 145 19.53 -29.93 3.13
C ASP A 145 18.75 -28.64 3.41
N PRO A 146 19.40 -27.53 3.84
CA PRO A 146 18.70 -26.26 4.07
C PRO A 146 18.22 -25.67 2.74
N VAL A 147 16.96 -25.30 2.67
CA VAL A 147 16.28 -24.81 1.46
C VAL A 147 15.42 -23.58 1.72
N LEU A 148 15.20 -22.81 0.65
CA LEU A 148 14.33 -21.63 0.63
C LEU A 148 13.13 -21.90 -0.27
N LEU A 149 11.92 -22.01 0.28
CA LEU A 149 10.71 -22.30 -0.51
C LEU A 149 9.84 -21.06 -0.72
N PHE A 150 9.31 -20.94 -1.95
CA PHE A 150 8.23 -20.02 -2.31
C PHE A 150 6.91 -20.76 -2.56
N GLY A 151 5.83 -20.38 -1.87
CA GLY A 151 4.48 -20.96 -1.99
C GLY A 151 3.37 -19.90 -2.04
N ALA A 152 2.12 -20.31 -2.29
CA ALA A 152 0.95 -19.42 -2.24
C ALA A 152 0.48 -19.22 -0.80
N ALA A 153 0.22 -17.99 -0.36
CA ALA A 153 0.08 -17.68 1.07
C ALA A 153 -1.09 -18.42 1.77
N GLU A 154 -2.20 -18.60 1.08
CA GLU A 154 -3.41 -19.26 1.60
C GLU A 154 -3.17 -20.74 1.96
N GLU A 155 -2.36 -21.45 1.17
CA GLU A 155 -2.09 -22.89 1.34
C GLU A 155 -1.13 -23.19 2.50
N TRP A 156 -0.44 -22.18 3.02
CA TRP A 156 0.58 -22.31 4.07
C TRP A 156 0.16 -21.67 5.41
N ALA A 157 -1.04 -21.10 5.47
CA ALA A 157 -1.58 -20.52 6.68
C ALA A 157 -1.85 -21.60 7.74
N GLY A 158 -1.31 -21.41 8.95
CA GLY A 158 -1.51 -22.32 10.09
C GLY A 158 -0.49 -23.43 10.25
N LEU A 159 0.45 -23.62 9.32
CA LEU A 159 1.59 -24.53 9.51
C LEU A 159 2.56 -23.98 10.56
N LEU A 160 3.10 -24.87 11.41
CA LEU A 160 3.98 -24.50 12.53
C LEU A 160 5.44 -24.96 12.29
N PRO A 161 6.45 -24.24 12.82
CA PRO A 161 7.84 -24.70 12.79
C PRO A 161 8.02 -26.04 13.53
N GLY A 162 8.80 -26.94 12.94
CA GLY A 162 8.97 -28.34 13.35
C GLY A 162 7.92 -29.29 12.78
N GLN A 163 7.01 -28.82 11.92
CA GLN A 163 6.08 -29.68 11.18
C GLN A 163 6.67 -30.07 9.83
N SER A 164 6.58 -31.36 9.48
CA SER A 164 6.99 -31.89 8.18
C SER A 164 5.82 -31.94 7.20
N VAL A 165 6.00 -31.36 6.01
CA VAL A 165 5.03 -31.34 4.91
C VAL A 165 5.59 -32.02 3.66
N ARG A 166 4.76 -32.78 2.94
CA ARG A 166 5.07 -33.39 1.65
C ARG A 166 4.49 -32.53 0.53
N LEU A 167 5.27 -32.29 -0.51
CA LEU A 167 4.80 -31.54 -1.67
C LEU A 167 5.71 -31.71 -2.89
N HIS A 168 5.15 -31.43 -4.07
CA HIS A 168 5.92 -31.29 -5.30
C HIS A 168 6.52 -29.89 -5.41
N VAL A 169 7.83 -29.82 -5.63
CA VAL A 169 8.59 -28.57 -5.77
C VAL A 169 9.39 -28.56 -7.07
N LEU A 170 9.48 -27.40 -7.71
CA LEU A 170 10.51 -27.13 -8.70
C LEU A 170 11.79 -26.72 -7.96
N VAL A 171 12.88 -27.47 -8.15
CA VAL A 171 14.20 -27.16 -7.57
C VAL A 171 14.97 -26.22 -8.50
N ARG A 172 15.59 -25.18 -7.94
CA ARG A 172 16.47 -24.23 -8.64
C ARG A 172 17.77 -24.02 -7.85
N PRO A 173 18.89 -23.71 -8.53
CA PRO A 173 20.14 -23.42 -7.84
C PRO A 173 19.99 -22.14 -7.01
N ALA A 174 20.53 -22.15 -5.80
CA ALA A 174 20.63 -20.95 -4.96
C ALA A 174 21.77 -20.03 -5.47
N GLU A 175 21.76 -18.74 -5.09
CA GLU A 175 22.91 -17.90 -5.41
C GLU A 175 24.14 -18.32 -4.57
N PRO A 176 25.39 -18.15 -5.05
CA PRO A 176 26.60 -18.45 -4.28
C PRO A 176 26.78 -17.67 -2.95
N ARG A 177 25.82 -16.80 -2.60
CA ARG A 177 25.77 -16.00 -1.37
C ARG A 177 24.75 -16.52 -0.35
N ASP A 178 23.83 -17.38 -0.76
CA ASP A 178 22.79 -17.90 0.11
C ASP A 178 23.34 -19.04 0.98
N ASP A 179 22.84 -19.19 2.22
CA ASP A 179 23.27 -20.27 3.12
C ASP A 179 22.51 -21.60 2.87
N VAL A 180 21.63 -21.61 1.85
CA VAL A 180 20.79 -22.75 1.41
C VAL A 180 21.41 -23.49 0.22
N VAL A 181 21.08 -24.77 0.08
CA VAL A 181 21.53 -25.64 -1.02
C VAL A 181 20.74 -25.40 -2.30
N ALA A 182 19.44 -25.13 -2.18
CA ALA A 182 18.54 -24.91 -3.31
C ALA A 182 17.38 -23.96 -2.96
N VAL A 183 16.84 -23.32 -3.99
CA VAL A 183 15.59 -22.56 -3.93
C VAL A 183 14.47 -23.44 -4.50
N LEU A 184 13.42 -23.63 -3.73
CA LEU A 184 12.25 -24.43 -4.08
C LEU A 184 11.08 -23.51 -4.47
N SER A 185 10.27 -23.95 -5.43
CA SER A 185 8.98 -23.31 -5.73
C SER A 185 7.89 -24.37 -5.69
N ALA A 186 6.92 -24.21 -4.79
CA ALA A 186 5.81 -25.15 -4.64
C ALA A 186 5.00 -25.25 -5.94
N ARG A 187 4.61 -26.49 -6.28
CA ARG A 187 3.76 -26.84 -7.44
C ARG A 187 2.49 -27.58 -7.01
N SER A 188 2.43 -28.06 -5.78
CA SER A 188 1.24 -28.54 -5.09
C SER A 188 1.10 -27.83 -3.74
N PRO A 189 -0.12 -27.81 -3.14
CA PRO A 189 -0.26 -27.44 -1.74
C PRO A 189 0.57 -28.37 -0.83
N PRO A 190 0.91 -27.92 0.40
CA PRO A 190 1.64 -28.72 1.38
C PRO A 190 0.71 -29.74 2.07
N GLU A 191 1.05 -31.02 2.00
CA GLU A 191 0.36 -32.09 2.74
C GLU A 191 1.09 -32.37 4.06
N PRO A 192 0.51 -32.07 5.24
CA PRO A 192 1.18 -32.36 6.52
C PRO A 192 1.30 -33.87 6.76
N VAL A 193 2.54 -34.34 6.96
CA VAL A 193 2.88 -35.76 7.16
C VAL A 193 2.79 -36.14 8.65
N GLY A 194 2.74 -35.15 9.54
CA GLY A 194 2.53 -35.32 10.97
C GLY A 194 1.87 -34.10 11.60
N GLY A 195 1.40 -34.28 12.83
CA GLY A 195 0.99 -33.16 13.67
C GLY A 195 2.21 -32.35 14.13
N PRO A 196 2.05 -31.04 14.40
CA PRO A 196 3.02 -30.27 15.17
C PRO A 196 3.36 -30.94 16.52
N GLY A 197 4.56 -30.67 17.04
CA GLY A 197 4.94 -31.17 18.36
C GLY A 197 4.20 -30.42 19.48
N GLU A 198 3.81 -31.11 20.54
CA GLU A 198 2.97 -30.59 21.65
C GLU A 198 3.44 -29.23 22.20
N ILE A 199 4.76 -29.01 22.24
CA ILE A 199 5.38 -27.76 22.72
C ILE A 199 5.10 -26.59 21.76
N GLN A 200 5.11 -26.84 20.44
CA GLN A 200 4.81 -25.84 19.42
C GLN A 200 3.31 -25.58 19.30
N ASP A 201 2.45 -26.57 19.57
CA ASP A 201 1.00 -26.37 19.69
C ASP A 201 0.66 -25.45 20.85
N VAL A 202 1.23 -25.71 22.02
CA VAL A 202 1.07 -24.82 23.19
C VAL A 202 1.60 -23.42 22.84
N ALA A 203 2.79 -23.30 22.24
CA ALA A 203 3.31 -22.01 21.80
C ALA A 203 2.40 -21.29 20.79
N GLY A 204 1.84 -22.01 19.82
CA GLY A 204 0.87 -21.50 18.85
C GLY A 204 -0.38 -20.97 19.53
N SER A 205 -1.01 -21.77 20.40
CA SER A 205 -2.23 -21.38 21.13
C SER A 205 -2.02 -20.12 21.99
N LEU A 206 -0.85 -19.97 22.64
CA LEU A 206 -0.49 -18.79 23.44
C LEU A 206 -0.29 -17.53 22.59
N ARG A 207 0.24 -17.67 21.36
CA ARG A 207 0.40 -16.56 20.40
C ARG A 207 -0.96 -16.13 19.83
N THR A 208 -1.75 -17.08 19.35
CA THR A 208 -3.09 -16.83 18.82
C THR A 208 -3.99 -16.20 19.88
N GLY A 209 -4.00 -16.73 21.11
CA GLY A 209 -4.77 -16.16 22.22
C GLY A 209 -4.38 -14.72 22.58
N LEU A 210 -3.09 -14.34 22.47
CA LEU A 210 -2.65 -12.95 22.60
C LEU A 210 -3.10 -12.09 21.42
N ALA A 211 -2.97 -12.58 20.18
CA ALA A 211 -3.34 -11.84 18.98
C ALA A 211 -4.85 -11.56 18.92
N GLU A 212 -5.69 -12.56 19.23
CA GLU A 212 -7.15 -12.39 19.34
C GLU A 212 -7.53 -11.43 20.47
N SER A 213 -6.89 -11.55 21.64
CA SER A 213 -7.09 -10.63 22.76
C SER A 213 -6.72 -9.19 22.39
N ALA A 214 -5.64 -8.99 21.63
CA ALA A 214 -5.23 -7.68 21.13
C ALA A 214 -6.24 -7.12 20.12
N ALA A 215 -6.71 -7.93 19.17
CA ALA A 215 -7.73 -7.53 18.20
C ALA A 215 -9.07 -7.15 18.85
N ARG A 216 -9.48 -7.83 19.93
CA ARG A 216 -10.73 -7.50 20.66
C ARG A 216 -10.64 -6.25 21.53
N THR A 217 -9.45 -5.84 21.99
CA THR A 217 -9.31 -4.84 23.06
C THR A 217 -8.52 -3.58 22.69
N LEU A 218 -7.80 -3.59 21.57
CA LEU A 218 -6.93 -2.49 21.13
C LEU A 218 -7.32 -1.99 19.74
N PRO A 219 -7.14 -0.68 19.42
CA PRO A 219 -7.27 -0.17 18.06
C PRO A 219 -6.23 -0.82 17.14
N ASP A 220 -6.56 -1.03 15.87
CA ASP A 220 -5.80 -1.79 14.86
C ASP A 220 -4.27 -1.58 14.91
N ARG A 221 -3.81 -0.33 14.88
CA ARG A 221 -2.38 0.05 14.98
C ARG A 221 -1.70 -0.51 16.23
N ALA A 222 -2.38 -0.50 17.37
CA ALA A 222 -1.88 -1.06 18.63
C ALA A 222 -2.11 -2.58 18.74
N ALA A 223 -3.18 -3.10 18.13
CA ALA A 223 -3.51 -4.52 18.10
C ALA A 223 -2.43 -5.33 17.36
N GLY A 224 -1.90 -4.82 16.23
CA GLY A 224 -0.75 -5.42 15.55
C GLY A 224 0.59 -5.24 16.27
N LEU A 225 0.78 -4.11 16.97
CA LEU A 225 2.05 -3.78 17.62
C LEU A 225 2.33 -4.63 18.87
N LEU A 226 1.32 -4.98 19.68
CA LEU A 226 1.54 -5.75 20.91
C LEU A 226 2.04 -7.19 20.66
N PRO A 227 1.42 -8.03 19.79
CA PRO A 227 1.95 -9.34 19.45
C PRO A 227 3.35 -9.28 18.81
N GLY A 228 3.59 -8.31 17.91
CA GLY A 228 4.90 -8.10 17.28
C GLY A 228 6.00 -7.75 18.29
N LEU A 229 5.70 -6.89 19.26
CA LEU A 229 6.62 -6.54 20.34
C LEU A 229 6.88 -7.72 21.29
N VAL A 230 5.85 -8.52 21.63
CA VAL A 230 5.93 -9.48 22.74
C VAL A 230 6.34 -10.88 22.30
N VAL A 231 5.67 -11.42 21.28
CA VAL A 231 5.92 -12.77 20.75
C VAL A 231 6.55 -12.77 19.36
N GLY A 232 6.68 -11.60 18.71
CA GLY A 232 7.32 -11.48 17.40
C GLY A 232 6.37 -11.79 16.25
N ASP A 233 5.07 -11.73 16.50
CA ASP A 233 4.06 -11.88 15.46
C ASP A 233 3.78 -10.53 14.78
N THR A 234 4.40 -10.31 13.62
CA THR A 234 4.25 -9.06 12.85
C THR A 234 3.18 -9.18 11.75
N SER A 235 2.37 -10.24 11.73
CA SER A 235 1.41 -10.51 10.66
C SER A 235 0.32 -9.44 10.53
N ALA A 236 -0.14 -8.89 11.65
CA ALA A 236 -1.20 -7.89 11.73
C ALA A 236 -0.68 -6.43 11.89
N MET A 237 0.59 -6.15 11.60
CA MET A 237 1.13 -4.79 11.71
C MET A 237 0.74 -3.90 10.53
N ASP A 238 0.23 -2.69 10.84
CA ASP A 238 0.01 -1.61 9.86
C ASP A 238 1.35 -1.26 9.15
N PRO A 239 1.46 -1.41 7.81
CA PRO A 239 2.66 -1.06 7.05
C PRO A 239 3.07 0.42 7.18
N ALA A 240 2.12 1.34 7.36
CA ALA A 240 2.43 2.76 7.60
C ALA A 240 3.12 2.94 8.96
N LEU A 241 2.60 2.28 10.01
CA LEU A 241 3.20 2.28 11.35
C LEU A 241 4.62 1.68 11.34
N VAL A 242 4.88 0.65 10.53
CA VAL A 242 6.23 0.07 10.39
C VAL A 242 7.20 1.11 9.78
N GLU A 243 6.78 1.88 8.78
CA GLU A 243 7.60 2.97 8.20
C GLU A 243 7.76 4.15 9.17
N GLU A 244 6.72 4.52 9.93
CA GLU A 244 6.81 5.51 11.02
C GLU A 244 7.85 5.08 12.07
N PHE A 245 7.82 3.82 12.53
CA PHE A 245 8.83 3.24 13.42
C PHE A 245 10.23 3.22 12.77
N ARG A 246 10.34 2.99 11.46
CA ARG A 246 11.63 3.06 10.74
C ARG A 246 12.17 4.48 10.71
N ARG A 247 11.34 5.48 10.37
CA ARG A 247 11.68 6.91 10.37
C ARG A 247 12.03 7.44 11.77
N ALA A 248 11.31 7.00 12.80
CA ALA A 248 11.59 7.35 14.20
C ALA A 248 12.86 6.68 14.77
N GLY A 249 13.49 5.75 14.04
CA GLY A 249 14.62 4.96 14.55
C GLY A 249 14.23 3.98 15.67
N LEU A 250 12.97 3.53 15.66
CA LEU A 250 12.35 2.61 16.61
C LEU A 250 12.10 1.20 16.03
N ALA A 251 12.46 0.94 14.77
CA ALA A 251 12.26 -0.37 14.10
C ALA A 251 12.82 -1.61 14.83
N HIS A 252 13.68 -1.45 15.84
CA HIS A 252 14.12 -2.55 16.70
C HIS A 252 13.07 -2.97 17.75
N LEU A 253 11.95 -2.24 17.85
CA LEU A 253 10.79 -2.53 18.71
C LEU A 253 9.65 -3.23 17.97
N THR A 254 9.68 -3.29 16.63
CA THR A 254 8.62 -3.97 15.86
C THR A 254 8.78 -5.49 15.83
N ALA A 255 9.90 -6.01 16.36
CA ALA A 255 10.18 -7.44 16.52
C ALA A 255 10.77 -7.72 17.90
N VAL A 256 10.77 -8.99 18.32
CA VAL A 256 11.30 -9.40 19.62
C VAL A 256 12.80 -9.12 19.74
N SER A 257 13.14 -8.26 20.69
CA SER A 257 14.50 -7.82 20.95
C SER A 257 15.12 -8.52 22.17
N GLY A 258 16.44 -8.43 22.32
CA GLY A 258 17.11 -8.94 23.53
C GLY A 258 16.77 -8.21 24.83
N ALA A 259 16.19 -7.01 24.75
CA ALA A 259 15.63 -6.36 25.93
C ALA A 259 14.43 -7.15 26.48
N ASN A 260 13.61 -7.74 25.61
CA ASN A 260 12.40 -8.46 25.96
C ASN A 260 12.76 -9.74 26.75
N VAL A 261 13.76 -10.49 26.28
CA VAL A 261 14.35 -11.63 27.02
C VAL A 261 14.85 -11.20 28.41
N ALA A 262 15.55 -10.06 28.49
CA ALA A 262 16.05 -9.54 29.76
C ALA A 262 14.91 -9.09 30.72
N ILE A 263 13.82 -8.54 30.19
CA ILE A 263 12.62 -8.16 30.94
C ILE A 263 11.92 -9.42 31.50
N VAL A 264 11.73 -10.46 30.68
CA VAL A 264 11.11 -11.73 31.10
C VAL A 264 11.94 -12.45 32.16
N VAL A 265 13.26 -12.56 31.97
CA VAL A 265 14.17 -13.09 33.00
C VAL A 265 14.14 -12.23 34.27
N GLY A 266 14.04 -10.90 34.13
CA GLY A 266 13.88 -9.96 35.23
C GLY A 266 12.60 -10.22 36.05
N LEU A 267 11.47 -10.42 35.37
CA LEU A 267 10.16 -10.73 35.95
C LEU A 267 10.21 -12.01 36.78
N VAL A 268 10.79 -13.08 36.25
CA VAL A 268 10.92 -14.39 36.94
C VAL A 268 11.89 -14.32 38.12
N LEU A 269 13.01 -13.58 37.97
CA LEU A 269 14.02 -13.47 39.03
C LEU A 269 13.65 -12.51 40.17
N TRP A 270 12.78 -11.53 39.93
CA TRP A 270 12.37 -10.54 40.94
C TRP A 270 11.81 -11.17 42.23
N PRO A 271 10.77 -12.04 42.21
CA PRO A 271 10.23 -12.66 43.41
C PRO A 271 11.19 -13.66 44.08
N LEU A 272 12.08 -14.30 43.31
CA LEU A 272 13.09 -15.22 43.82
C LEU A 272 14.21 -14.47 44.58
N ARG A 273 14.62 -13.31 44.06
CA ARG A 273 15.59 -12.42 44.72
C ARG A 273 15.01 -11.76 45.97
N ALA A 274 13.74 -11.35 45.93
CA ALA A 274 13.05 -10.79 47.09
C ALA A 274 12.97 -11.81 48.26
N ARG A 275 12.90 -13.11 47.97
CA ARG A 275 12.91 -14.21 48.95
C ARG A 275 14.31 -14.80 49.23
N ALA A 276 15.38 -14.14 48.78
CA ALA A 276 16.78 -14.58 48.97
C ALA A 276 17.10 -16.03 48.54
N VAL A 277 16.38 -16.56 47.55
CA VAL A 277 16.58 -17.93 47.03
C VAL A 277 17.99 -18.12 46.47
N ASP A 278 18.57 -19.31 46.64
CA ASP A 278 19.94 -19.62 46.20
C ASP A 278 20.21 -19.29 44.72
N ARG A 279 21.44 -18.84 44.45
CA ARG A 279 21.90 -18.44 43.11
C ARG A 279 21.81 -19.57 42.06
N ARG A 280 21.84 -20.83 42.50
CA ARG A 280 21.68 -22.02 41.64
C ARG A 280 20.23 -22.15 41.14
N TRP A 281 19.26 -22.01 42.03
CA TRP A 281 17.83 -22.02 41.68
C TRP A 281 17.43 -20.78 40.88
N GLN A 282 18.01 -19.60 41.19
CA GLN A 282 17.88 -18.42 40.31
C GLN A 282 18.41 -18.70 38.89
N ALA A 283 19.60 -19.32 38.77
CA ALA A 283 20.17 -19.66 37.47
C ALA A 283 19.30 -20.66 36.70
N LEU A 284 18.76 -21.70 37.36
CA LEU A 284 17.84 -22.65 36.74
C LEU A 284 16.54 -21.98 36.28
N ALA A 285 15.91 -21.17 37.14
CA ALA A 285 14.69 -20.45 36.79
C ALA A 285 14.89 -19.49 35.61
N ALA A 286 16.04 -18.82 35.54
CA ALA A 286 16.38 -17.96 34.40
C ALA A 286 16.64 -18.77 33.12
N ALA A 287 17.29 -19.94 33.20
CA ALA A 287 17.48 -20.82 32.04
C ALA A 287 16.14 -21.34 31.50
N LEU A 288 15.23 -21.77 32.38
CA LEU A 288 13.88 -22.21 32.02
C LEU A 288 13.05 -21.06 31.43
N ALA A 289 13.15 -19.85 31.99
CA ALA A 289 12.48 -18.67 31.44
C ALA A 289 12.99 -18.28 30.04
N ILE A 290 14.30 -18.39 29.79
CA ILE A 290 14.87 -18.18 28.46
C ILE A 290 14.36 -19.26 27.49
N ALA A 291 14.40 -20.53 27.87
CA ALA A 291 13.93 -21.63 27.02
C ALA A 291 12.45 -21.49 26.66
N GLY A 292 11.58 -21.25 27.64
CA GLY A 292 10.15 -21.04 27.43
C GLY A 292 9.85 -19.81 26.57
N PHE A 293 10.62 -18.71 26.74
CA PHE A 293 10.46 -17.53 25.90
C PHE A 293 10.96 -17.75 24.46
N VAL A 294 12.03 -18.53 24.24
CA VAL A 294 12.48 -18.91 22.89
C VAL A 294 11.43 -19.75 22.16
N VAL A 295 10.76 -20.65 22.88
CA VAL A 295 9.63 -21.42 22.34
C VAL A 295 8.45 -20.49 21.99
N LEU A 296 8.01 -19.64 22.93
CA LEU A 296 6.88 -18.73 22.72
C LEU A 296 7.12 -17.70 21.59
N ALA A 297 8.31 -17.11 21.55
CA ALA A 297 8.70 -16.12 20.55
C ALA A 297 9.18 -16.74 19.22
N ARG A 298 9.25 -18.09 19.16
CA ARG A 298 9.83 -18.91 18.08
C ARG A 298 11.34 -18.66 17.84
N PRO A 299 12.07 -19.61 17.24
CA PRO A 299 13.54 -19.56 17.13
C PRO A 299 14.06 -18.59 16.04
N GLY A 300 13.56 -17.35 16.00
CA GLY A 300 14.07 -16.32 15.10
C GLY A 300 15.50 -15.89 15.45
N ALA A 301 16.29 -15.48 14.45
CA ALA A 301 17.70 -15.09 14.63
C ALA A 301 17.91 -14.07 15.77
N SER A 302 17.03 -13.08 15.92
CA SER A 302 17.09 -12.09 17.03
C SER A 302 16.84 -12.70 18.42
N VAL A 303 15.93 -13.66 18.52
CA VAL A 303 15.58 -14.36 19.76
C VAL A 303 16.71 -15.28 20.19
N LEU A 304 17.26 -16.08 19.26
CA LEU A 304 18.38 -16.99 19.53
C LEU A 304 19.64 -16.26 20.02
N ARG A 305 19.96 -15.11 19.42
CA ARG A 305 21.10 -14.27 19.83
C ARG A 305 20.93 -13.74 21.25
N ALA A 306 19.73 -13.26 21.58
CA ALA A 306 19.39 -12.81 22.92
C ALA A 306 19.41 -13.94 23.96
N ALA A 307 18.88 -15.12 23.59
CA ALA A 307 18.88 -16.32 24.43
C ALA A 307 20.31 -16.79 24.75
N ALA A 308 21.19 -16.85 23.75
CA ALA A 308 22.59 -17.22 23.94
C ALA A 308 23.31 -16.25 24.92
N MET A 309 23.14 -14.94 24.73
CA MET A 309 23.65 -13.93 25.68
C MET A 309 23.06 -14.11 27.09
N GLY A 310 21.77 -14.45 27.18
CA GLY A 310 21.06 -14.80 28.41
C GLY A 310 21.68 -16.01 29.12
N VAL A 311 21.98 -17.09 28.38
CA VAL A 311 22.65 -18.29 28.92
C VAL A 311 24.02 -17.93 29.51
N VAL A 312 24.82 -17.10 28.83
CA VAL A 312 26.11 -16.68 29.40
C VAL A 312 25.91 -15.79 30.64
N ALA A 313 24.88 -14.96 30.69
CA ALA A 313 24.52 -14.19 31.89
C ALA A 313 24.07 -15.11 33.06
N VAL A 314 23.35 -16.20 32.77
CA VAL A 314 22.97 -17.25 33.73
C VAL A 314 24.21 -17.98 34.27
N LEU A 315 25.16 -18.35 33.41
CA LEU A 315 26.43 -18.95 33.82
C LEU A 315 27.28 -17.99 34.68
N ALA A 316 27.26 -16.68 34.37
CA ALA A 316 27.89 -15.66 35.21
C ALA A 316 27.19 -15.49 36.57
N LEU A 317 25.85 -15.61 36.62
CA LEU A 317 25.06 -15.55 37.85
C LEU A 317 25.36 -16.75 38.76
N ALA A 318 25.43 -17.95 38.20
CA ALA A 318 25.72 -19.23 38.87
C ALA A 318 27.17 -19.30 39.37
N SER A 319 28.14 -18.86 38.57
CA SER A 319 29.57 -18.87 38.91
C SER A 319 30.02 -17.75 39.86
N GLY A 320 29.15 -16.79 40.18
CA GLY A 320 29.46 -15.68 41.08
C GLY A 320 30.23 -14.53 40.46
N ARG A 321 30.73 -14.66 39.22
CA ARG A 321 31.72 -13.76 38.61
C ARG A 321 31.08 -12.69 37.71
N ALA A 322 30.49 -11.66 38.32
CA ALA A 322 29.76 -10.58 37.64
C ALA A 322 30.60 -9.59 36.78
N ARG A 323 31.84 -9.93 36.38
CA ARG A 323 32.81 -8.98 35.77
C ARG A 323 33.29 -9.36 34.35
N ALA A 324 32.60 -10.26 33.65
CA ALA A 324 33.07 -10.84 32.39
C ALA A 324 32.21 -10.53 31.14
N ALA A 325 31.56 -9.36 31.07
CA ALA A 325 30.62 -9.03 29.99
C ALA A 325 31.24 -9.03 28.57
N VAL A 326 32.48 -8.56 28.40
CA VAL A 326 33.17 -8.55 27.09
C VAL A 326 33.64 -9.97 26.69
N PRO A 327 34.29 -10.77 27.57
CA PRO A 327 34.50 -12.19 27.32
C PRO A 327 33.22 -12.97 27.01
N ALA A 328 32.12 -12.68 27.70
CA ALA A 328 30.82 -13.31 27.47
C ALA A 328 30.30 -13.05 26.05
N LEU A 329 30.36 -11.79 25.60
CA LEU A 329 29.99 -11.43 24.22
C LEU A 329 30.91 -12.11 23.19
N ALA A 330 32.22 -12.13 23.43
CA ALA A 330 33.19 -12.78 22.54
C ALA A 330 32.96 -14.31 22.44
N VAL A 331 32.69 -14.99 23.55
CA VAL A 331 32.31 -16.42 23.56
C VAL A 331 30.99 -16.64 22.84
N THR A 332 30.00 -15.75 23.02
CA THR A 332 28.71 -15.84 22.32
C THR A 332 28.90 -15.75 20.80
N VAL A 333 29.70 -14.79 20.32
CA VAL A 333 30.03 -14.66 18.89
C VAL A 333 30.78 -15.90 18.38
N LEU A 334 31.80 -16.37 19.12
CA LEU A 334 32.55 -17.58 18.76
C LEU A 334 31.64 -18.81 18.61
N VAL A 335 30.78 -19.08 19.60
CA VAL A 335 29.91 -20.26 19.59
C VAL A 335 28.84 -20.16 18.52
N LEU A 336 28.14 -19.01 18.41
CA LEU A 336 27.05 -18.87 17.44
C LEU A 336 27.54 -18.94 15.98
N LEU A 337 28.68 -18.32 15.64
CA LEU A 337 29.19 -18.35 14.27
C LEU A 337 29.81 -19.70 13.87
N LEU A 338 30.24 -20.52 14.85
CA LEU A 338 30.65 -21.90 14.60
C LEU A 338 29.43 -22.82 14.39
N LEU A 339 28.38 -22.67 15.20
CA LEU A 339 27.14 -23.45 15.07
C LEU A 339 26.35 -23.08 13.82
N SER A 340 26.13 -21.80 13.56
CA SER A 340 25.27 -21.28 12.48
C SER A 340 26.01 -20.20 11.69
N PRO A 341 26.73 -20.56 10.59
CA PRO A 341 27.63 -19.65 9.90
C PRO A 341 26.92 -18.48 9.19
N GLY A 342 25.70 -18.66 8.69
CA GLY A 342 24.89 -17.59 8.10
C GLY A 342 24.61 -16.41 9.04
N LEU A 343 24.74 -16.57 10.36
CA LEU A 343 24.69 -15.44 11.31
C LEU A 343 25.84 -14.43 11.12
N ALA A 344 26.90 -14.79 10.38
CA ALA A 344 28.01 -13.88 10.10
C ALA A 344 27.62 -12.76 9.12
N SER A 345 26.73 -13.05 8.17
CA SER A 345 26.14 -12.09 7.22
C SER A 345 24.80 -11.51 7.69
N ASP A 346 24.14 -12.12 8.69
CA ASP A 346 22.92 -11.56 9.29
C ASP A 346 23.17 -10.16 9.87
N VAL A 347 22.42 -9.19 9.36
CA VAL A 347 22.61 -7.79 9.73
C VAL A 347 22.06 -7.50 11.13
N GLY A 348 21.02 -8.24 11.55
CA GLY A 348 20.55 -8.21 12.92
C GLY A 348 21.65 -8.59 13.92
N PHE A 349 22.40 -9.66 13.62
CA PHE A 349 23.56 -10.12 14.39
C PHE A 349 24.61 -9.03 14.52
N ALA A 350 25.03 -8.43 13.40
CA ALA A 350 25.96 -7.31 13.40
C ALA A 350 25.48 -6.14 14.29
N LEU A 351 24.23 -5.70 14.13
CA LEU A 351 23.63 -4.61 14.89
C LEU A 351 23.61 -4.87 16.40
N SER A 352 23.19 -6.05 16.86
CA SER A 352 23.09 -6.32 18.29
C SER A 352 24.43 -6.59 18.96
N VAL A 353 25.41 -7.17 18.26
CA VAL A 353 26.78 -7.30 18.80
C VAL A 353 27.42 -5.91 18.93
N ALA A 354 27.27 -5.04 17.92
CA ALA A 354 27.75 -3.66 17.98
C ALA A 354 27.10 -2.86 19.13
N ALA A 355 25.77 -2.91 19.23
CA ALA A 355 25.02 -2.26 20.32
C ALA A 355 25.44 -2.78 21.70
N THR A 356 25.53 -4.11 21.89
CA THR A 356 25.93 -4.72 23.16
C THR A 356 27.36 -4.32 23.54
N ALA A 357 28.29 -4.39 22.60
CA ALA A 357 29.67 -3.96 22.83
C ALA A 357 29.72 -2.49 23.27
N ALA A 358 29.00 -1.60 22.58
CA ALA A 358 28.94 -0.18 22.93
C ALA A 358 28.29 0.08 24.30
N ILE A 359 27.20 -0.61 24.63
CA ILE A 359 26.54 -0.54 25.94
C ILE A 359 27.50 -0.98 27.06
N VAL A 360 28.25 -2.07 26.87
CA VAL A 360 29.20 -2.57 27.88
C VAL A 360 30.44 -1.68 28.01
N LEU A 361 30.97 -1.18 26.90
CA LEU A 361 32.25 -0.45 26.86
C LEU A 361 32.11 1.05 27.14
N LEU A 362 31.05 1.70 26.62
CA LEU A 362 30.91 3.16 26.61
C LEU A 362 29.95 3.67 27.69
N ALA A 363 28.76 3.07 27.80
CA ALA A 363 27.68 3.60 28.65
C ALA A 363 28.07 3.76 30.14
N PRO A 364 28.81 2.83 30.80
CA PRO A 364 29.24 3.01 32.19
C PRO A 364 30.23 4.18 32.36
N GLY A 365 30.97 4.54 31.32
CA GLY A 365 31.82 5.73 31.29
C GLY A 365 31.01 7.01 31.17
N TRP A 366 30.06 7.04 30.24
CA TRP A 366 29.23 8.20 29.93
C TRP A 366 28.23 8.52 31.05
N SER A 367 27.54 7.51 31.60
CA SER A 367 26.68 7.68 32.78
C SER A 367 27.45 8.25 33.98
N ARG A 368 28.68 7.75 34.26
CA ARG A 368 29.54 8.34 35.31
C ARG A 368 29.93 9.79 35.02
N ALA A 369 30.03 10.21 33.76
CA ALA A 369 30.29 11.60 33.40
C ALA A 369 29.02 12.45 33.64
N LEU A 370 27.86 12.04 33.12
CA LEU A 370 26.58 12.73 33.31
C LEU A 370 26.22 12.90 34.80
N ARG A 371 26.42 11.86 35.62
CA ARG A 371 26.18 11.94 37.08
C ARG A 371 27.09 12.93 37.80
N ARG A 372 28.31 13.20 37.31
CA ARG A 372 29.18 14.28 37.85
C ARG A 372 28.62 15.67 37.55
N HIS A 373 27.83 15.80 36.49
CA HIS A 373 27.11 17.03 36.12
C HIS A 373 25.67 17.05 36.68
N ARG A 374 25.44 16.39 37.83
CA ARG A 374 24.16 16.35 38.58
C ARG A 374 22.96 15.72 37.86
N ALA A 375 23.14 15.02 36.75
CA ALA A 375 22.05 14.27 36.12
C ALA A 375 21.54 13.13 37.05
N PRO A 376 20.21 12.94 37.21
CA PRO A 376 19.66 11.83 37.98
C PRO A 376 20.14 10.49 37.44
N ARG A 377 20.40 9.52 38.34
CA ARG A 377 20.91 8.19 37.96
C ARG A 377 20.12 7.50 36.83
N PRO A 378 18.78 7.36 36.87
CA PRO A 378 18.05 6.67 35.80
C PRO A 378 18.16 7.39 34.45
N VAL A 379 18.10 8.73 34.44
CA VAL A 379 18.27 9.54 33.22
C VAL A 379 19.69 9.41 32.67
N ALA A 380 20.71 9.48 33.53
CA ALA A 380 22.11 9.33 33.14
C ALA A 380 22.43 7.93 32.60
N ASP A 381 21.81 6.88 33.17
CA ASP A 381 21.95 5.51 32.70
C ASP A 381 21.20 5.31 31.35
N ALA A 382 19.96 5.81 31.21
CA ALA A 382 19.17 5.72 29.98
C ALA A 382 19.82 6.47 28.80
N VAL A 383 20.19 7.75 28.97
CA VAL A 383 20.87 8.55 27.93
C VAL A 383 22.19 7.91 27.51
N ALA A 384 22.96 7.39 28.47
CA ALA A 384 24.24 6.74 28.16
C ALA A 384 24.06 5.42 27.38
N VAL A 385 23.03 4.63 27.67
CA VAL A 385 22.71 3.38 26.95
C VAL A 385 22.22 3.69 25.54
N SER A 386 21.20 4.56 25.40
CA SER A 386 20.60 4.90 24.10
C SER A 386 21.61 5.55 23.15
N ALA A 387 22.42 6.51 23.64
CA ALA A 387 23.43 7.16 22.82
C ALA A 387 24.59 6.21 22.45
N ALA A 388 25.00 5.30 23.34
CA ALA A 388 26.08 4.36 23.04
C ALA A 388 25.65 3.33 22.00
N ALA A 389 24.44 2.77 22.14
CA ALA A 389 23.88 1.85 21.15
C ALA A 389 23.69 2.55 19.80
N GLY A 390 22.97 3.67 19.78
CA GLY A 390 22.65 4.41 18.55
C GLY A 390 23.88 4.85 17.77
N LEU A 391 24.93 5.35 18.43
CA LEU A 391 26.17 5.75 17.76
C LEU A 391 26.91 4.56 17.12
N ALA A 392 26.85 3.38 17.73
CA ALA A 392 27.50 2.18 17.21
C ALA A 392 26.70 1.51 16.08
N THR A 393 25.36 1.60 16.11
CA THR A 393 24.49 1.03 15.08
C THR A 393 24.24 1.97 13.91
N ALA A 394 24.41 3.29 14.06
CA ALA A 394 24.08 4.28 13.03
C ALA A 394 24.73 4.00 11.65
N PRO A 395 26.03 3.63 11.53
CA PRO A 395 26.62 3.30 10.23
C PRO A 395 25.95 2.11 9.54
N LEU A 396 25.63 1.06 10.30
CA LEU A 396 24.94 -0.13 9.80
C LEU A 396 23.51 0.23 9.36
N VAL A 397 22.74 0.92 10.21
CA VAL A 397 21.37 1.34 9.89
C VAL A 397 21.34 2.25 8.65
N ALA A 398 22.27 3.21 8.55
CA ALA A 398 22.34 4.13 7.42
C ALA A 398 22.65 3.42 6.10
N GLY A 399 23.56 2.44 6.11
CA GLY A 399 23.86 1.63 4.92
C GLY A 399 22.71 0.72 4.48
N LEU A 400 21.83 0.32 5.39
CA LEU A 400 20.67 -0.54 5.09
C LEU A 400 19.45 0.26 4.62
N ALA A 401 19.08 1.27 5.39
CA ALA A 401 17.85 2.02 5.21
C ALA A 401 18.00 3.19 4.22
N GLY A 402 19.23 3.63 3.94
CA GLY A 402 19.48 4.88 3.19
C GLY A 402 19.04 6.13 3.98
N LEU A 403 19.01 6.04 5.31
CA LEU A 403 18.42 7.05 6.18
C LEU A 403 19.25 7.26 7.46
N VAL A 404 19.35 8.51 7.91
CA VAL A 404 19.89 8.88 9.23
C VAL A 404 18.83 9.66 9.99
N SER A 405 18.35 9.08 11.10
CA SER A 405 17.32 9.67 11.96
C SER A 405 17.95 10.46 13.11
N LEU A 406 17.75 11.79 13.11
CA LEU A 406 18.19 12.69 14.17
C LEU A 406 17.26 12.60 15.40
N VAL A 407 15.98 12.28 15.17
CA VAL A 407 14.96 12.07 16.21
C VAL A 407 15.08 10.73 16.93
N SER A 408 15.93 9.81 16.46
CA SER A 408 16.09 8.47 17.05
C SER A 408 16.45 8.51 18.54
N LEU A 409 17.37 9.38 18.97
CA LEU A 409 17.77 9.45 20.38
C LEU A 409 16.61 9.88 21.32
N PRO A 410 15.90 11.01 21.10
CA PRO A 410 14.75 11.36 21.93
C PRO A 410 13.61 10.35 21.81
N ALA A 411 13.31 9.81 20.62
CA ALA A 411 12.28 8.78 20.44
C ALA A 411 12.57 7.53 21.29
N ASN A 412 13.82 7.04 21.26
CA ASN A 412 14.25 5.90 22.08
C ASN A 412 14.12 6.18 23.59
N LEU A 413 14.42 7.40 24.05
CA LEU A 413 14.29 7.78 25.46
C LEU A 413 12.84 7.89 25.93
N LEU A 414 11.91 8.28 25.05
CA LEU A 414 10.48 8.32 25.33
C LEU A 414 9.83 6.92 25.23
N ALA A 415 10.34 6.05 24.36
CA ALA A 415 9.86 4.68 24.19
C ALA A 415 10.31 3.73 25.32
N ALA A 416 11.56 3.86 25.78
CA ALA A 416 12.17 2.92 26.72
C ALA A 416 11.39 2.66 28.03
N PRO A 417 10.69 3.63 28.67
CA PRO A 417 9.86 3.38 29.85
C PRO A 417 8.59 2.55 29.57
N ALA A 418 8.07 2.58 28.34
CA ALA A 418 6.82 1.91 27.95
C ALA A 418 7.03 0.45 27.52
N VAL A 419 8.22 0.09 27.01
CA VAL A 419 8.52 -1.28 26.57
C VAL A 419 8.39 -2.31 27.72
N PRO A 420 9.00 -2.14 28.92
CA PRO A 420 8.87 -3.11 30.01
C PRO A 420 7.44 -3.44 30.47
N PRO A 421 6.54 -2.46 30.75
CA PRO A 421 5.17 -2.79 31.12
C PRO A 421 4.40 -3.44 29.96
N ALA A 422 4.59 -3.01 28.71
CA ALA A 422 3.98 -3.66 27.55
C ALA A 422 4.42 -5.13 27.41
N THR A 423 5.72 -5.42 27.52
CA THR A 423 6.24 -6.79 27.48
C THR A 423 5.74 -7.65 28.65
N VAL A 424 5.77 -7.14 29.89
CA VAL A 424 5.31 -7.91 31.06
C VAL A 424 3.82 -8.22 30.96
N LEU A 425 2.98 -7.23 30.67
CA LEU A 425 1.54 -7.42 30.59
C LEU A 425 1.15 -8.32 29.41
N GLY A 426 1.78 -8.18 28.24
CA GLY A 426 1.52 -9.05 27.09
C GLY A 426 1.98 -10.49 27.29
N VAL A 427 3.13 -10.74 27.95
CA VAL A 427 3.54 -12.12 28.28
C VAL A 427 2.57 -12.75 29.28
N LEU A 428 2.10 -11.99 30.27
CA LEU A 428 1.09 -12.46 31.21
C LEU A 428 -0.26 -12.73 30.52
N ALA A 429 -0.69 -11.85 29.60
CA ALA A 429 -1.90 -12.05 28.81
C ALA A 429 -1.81 -13.32 27.95
N ALA A 430 -0.69 -13.53 27.24
CA ALA A 430 -0.45 -14.75 26.47
C ALA A 430 -0.56 -16.01 27.35
N LEU A 431 0.17 -16.05 28.47
CA LEU A 431 0.19 -17.19 29.40
C LEU A 431 -1.18 -17.50 30.04
N VAL A 432 -2.03 -16.49 30.23
CA VAL A 432 -3.35 -16.65 30.85
C VAL A 432 -4.43 -16.93 29.81
N SER A 433 -4.22 -16.56 28.53
CA SER A 433 -5.24 -16.63 27.47
C SER A 433 -5.94 -17.99 27.31
N PRO A 434 -5.30 -19.17 27.43
CA PRO A 434 -6.01 -20.44 27.25
C PRO A 434 -6.88 -20.82 28.45
N ALA A 435 -6.63 -20.25 29.64
CA ALA A 435 -7.28 -20.63 30.89
C ALA A 435 -8.32 -19.59 31.37
N ALA A 436 -8.09 -18.30 31.07
CA ALA A 436 -9.00 -17.21 31.43
C ALA A 436 -8.95 -16.08 30.39
N PRO A 437 -9.64 -16.21 29.24
CA PRO A 437 -9.64 -15.20 28.17
C PRO A 437 -10.01 -13.79 28.66
N TRP A 438 -10.98 -13.66 29.57
CA TRP A 438 -11.37 -12.38 30.16
C TRP A 438 -10.23 -11.68 30.92
N LEU A 439 -9.35 -12.45 31.57
CA LEU A 439 -8.21 -11.90 32.31
C LEU A 439 -7.07 -11.56 31.37
N ALA A 440 -6.90 -12.32 30.28
CA ALA A 440 -6.02 -11.92 29.18
C ALA A 440 -6.50 -10.59 28.58
N ASP A 441 -7.78 -10.43 28.27
CA ASP A 441 -8.36 -9.20 27.71
C ASP A 441 -8.15 -7.99 28.65
N VAL A 442 -8.29 -8.15 29.97
CA VAL A 442 -7.94 -7.09 30.95
C VAL A 442 -6.44 -6.76 30.94
N LEU A 443 -5.56 -7.77 30.89
CA LEU A 443 -4.11 -7.56 30.84
C LEU A 443 -3.67 -6.91 29.52
N THR A 444 -4.30 -7.28 28.41
CA THR A 444 -4.09 -6.72 27.07
C THR A 444 -4.57 -5.27 27.00
N TRP A 445 -5.75 -4.95 27.54
CA TRP A 445 -6.24 -3.57 27.67
C TRP A 445 -5.29 -2.69 28.50
N LEU A 446 -4.75 -3.22 29.60
CA LEU A 446 -3.71 -2.54 30.39
C LEU A 446 -2.41 -2.37 29.61
N ALA A 447 -1.99 -3.36 28.81
CA ALA A 447 -0.85 -3.26 27.89
C ALA A 447 -1.10 -2.24 26.76
N GLY A 448 -2.35 -1.98 26.42
CA GLY A 448 -2.76 -0.98 25.44
C GLY A 448 -2.27 0.42 25.74
N TRP A 449 -2.20 0.83 27.01
CA TRP A 449 -1.72 2.16 27.40
C TRP A 449 -0.25 2.42 27.00
N PRO A 450 0.74 1.62 27.41
CA PRO A 450 2.12 1.79 26.94
C PRO A 450 2.27 1.55 25.43
N VAL A 451 1.50 0.66 24.80
CA VAL A 451 1.56 0.42 23.36
C VAL A 451 1.06 1.64 22.55
N ARG A 452 -0.07 2.25 22.94
CA ARG A 452 -0.57 3.50 22.35
C ARG A 452 0.44 4.65 22.52
N TRP A 453 1.15 4.71 23.64
CA TRP A 453 2.25 5.66 23.82
C TRP A 453 3.40 5.41 22.84
N LEU A 454 3.79 4.15 22.57
CA LEU A 454 4.81 3.83 21.56
C LEU A 454 4.37 4.27 20.15
N VAL A 455 3.10 4.07 19.78
CA VAL A 455 2.50 4.57 18.53
C VAL A 455 2.61 6.09 18.44
N VAL A 456 2.13 6.83 19.45
CA VAL A 456 2.19 8.30 19.48
C VAL A 456 3.63 8.83 19.42
N VAL A 457 4.60 8.17 20.07
CA VAL A 457 6.02 8.54 19.99
C VAL A 457 6.56 8.31 18.57
N ALA A 458 6.19 7.22 17.91
CA ALA A 458 6.61 6.95 16.53
C ALA A 458 5.99 7.93 15.53
N GLU A 459 4.67 8.13 15.55
CA GLU A 459 3.94 9.10 14.73
C GLU A 459 4.53 10.51 14.88
N ARG A 460 4.68 11.00 16.12
CA ARG A 460 5.19 12.35 16.40
C ARG A 460 6.66 12.50 16.05
N ALA A 461 7.48 11.46 16.15
CA ALA A 461 8.87 11.51 15.73
C ALA A 461 9.01 11.44 14.19
N ALA A 462 8.18 10.65 13.52
CA ALA A 462 8.14 10.55 12.06
C ALA A 462 7.61 11.82 11.39
N ALA A 463 6.69 12.53 12.03
CA ALA A 463 6.14 13.81 11.59
C ALA A 463 7.09 15.02 11.78
N VAL A 464 8.26 14.84 12.43
CA VAL A 464 9.25 15.92 12.55
C VAL A 464 9.85 16.22 11.16
N PRO A 465 9.65 17.43 10.58
CA PRO A 465 10.18 17.78 9.26
C PRO A 465 11.71 17.72 9.26
N ASP A 466 12.34 17.13 8.23
CA ASP A 466 13.78 16.78 8.21
C ASP A 466 14.26 15.86 9.35
N GLY A 467 13.38 15.33 10.21
CA GLY A 467 13.71 14.52 11.40
C GLY A 467 14.55 13.28 11.07
N THR A 468 14.39 12.79 9.84
CA THR A 468 15.20 11.77 9.22
C THR A 468 15.60 12.24 7.82
N THR A 469 16.90 12.22 7.54
CA THR A 469 17.47 12.67 6.27
C THR A 469 17.95 11.50 5.42
N GLY A 470 17.79 11.59 4.11
CA GLY A 470 18.38 10.65 3.15
C GLY A 470 19.90 10.58 3.30
N TRP A 471 20.43 9.36 3.23
CA TRP A 471 21.86 9.03 3.28
C TRP A 471 22.17 8.02 2.17
N PRO A 472 23.38 8.02 1.56
CA PRO A 472 23.74 7.01 0.58
C PRO A 472 23.51 5.59 1.12
N ALA A 473 22.72 4.78 0.42
CA ALA A 473 22.50 3.39 0.79
C ALA A 473 23.71 2.50 0.43
N GLY A 474 23.73 1.28 0.95
CA GLY A 474 24.77 0.29 0.71
C GLY A 474 26.02 0.43 1.60
N THR A 475 26.99 -0.44 1.33
CA THR A 475 28.24 -0.54 2.11
C THR A 475 29.06 0.75 2.11
N TRP A 476 29.08 1.49 1.00
CA TRP A 476 29.76 2.78 0.90
C TRP A 476 29.18 3.82 1.86
N GLY A 477 27.85 3.91 1.97
CA GLY A 477 27.18 4.78 2.92
C GLY A 477 27.51 4.47 4.36
N ALA A 478 27.55 3.19 4.72
CA ALA A 478 27.97 2.74 6.04
C ALA A 478 29.43 3.12 6.35
N VAL A 479 30.35 2.87 5.41
CA VAL A 479 31.78 3.22 5.56
C VAL A 479 31.97 4.72 5.70
N LEU A 480 31.29 5.53 4.87
CA LEU A 480 31.36 6.99 4.93
C LEU A 480 30.93 7.51 6.31
N LEU A 481 29.78 7.05 6.83
CA LEU A 481 29.30 7.48 8.14
C LEU A 481 30.24 7.00 9.27
N ALA A 482 30.73 5.77 9.21
CA ALA A 482 31.70 5.25 10.19
C ALA A 482 33.00 6.07 10.22
N VAL A 483 33.54 6.45 9.06
CA VAL A 483 34.74 7.30 8.95
C VAL A 483 34.47 8.70 9.52
N LEU A 484 33.34 9.33 9.18
CA LEU A 484 32.97 10.65 9.70
C LEU A 484 32.83 10.65 11.23
N LEU A 485 32.16 9.63 11.78
CA LEU A 485 32.04 9.46 13.24
C LEU A 485 33.41 9.20 13.90
N ALA A 486 34.27 8.38 13.29
CA ALA A 486 35.62 8.13 13.79
C ALA A 486 36.50 9.38 13.79
N VAL A 487 36.44 10.19 12.73
CA VAL A 487 37.14 11.48 12.62
C VAL A 487 36.61 12.48 13.65
N ALA A 488 35.29 12.57 13.84
CA ALA A 488 34.68 13.42 14.87
C ALA A 488 35.12 13.02 16.29
N VAL A 489 35.07 11.71 16.61
CA VAL A 489 35.54 11.18 17.91
C VAL A 489 37.03 11.44 18.10
N TRP A 490 37.86 11.24 17.07
CA TRP A 490 39.30 11.51 17.12
C TRP A 490 39.60 13.00 17.36
N ALA A 491 38.92 13.90 16.64
CA ALA A 491 39.07 15.35 16.82
C ALA A 491 38.66 15.81 18.23
N LEU A 492 37.51 15.33 18.74
CA LEU A 492 37.02 15.60 20.10
C LEU A 492 37.92 14.99 21.19
N TRP A 493 38.62 13.89 20.89
CA TRP A 493 39.61 13.30 21.77
C TRP A 493 40.92 14.11 21.77
N ARG A 494 41.43 14.45 20.59
CA ARG A 494 42.71 15.16 20.35
C ARG A 494 42.70 16.61 20.82
N TRP A 495 41.56 17.29 20.72
CA TRP A 495 41.37 18.69 21.06
C TRP A 495 40.22 18.88 22.07
N PRO A 496 40.45 18.61 23.37
CA PRO A 496 39.38 18.68 24.39
C PRO A 496 38.76 20.09 24.55
N ARG A 497 39.47 21.15 24.15
CA ARG A 497 38.94 22.54 24.11
C ARG A 497 37.81 22.73 23.09
N LEU A 498 37.76 21.90 22.04
CA LEU A 498 36.70 21.95 21.03
C LEU A 498 35.41 21.23 21.47
N ARG A 499 35.41 20.46 22.56
CA ARG A 499 34.20 19.76 23.05
C ARG A 499 33.01 20.69 23.37
N PRO A 500 33.16 21.75 24.17
CA PRO A 500 32.05 22.68 24.41
C PRO A 500 31.62 23.40 23.12
N LEU A 501 32.56 23.73 22.23
CA LEU A 501 32.25 24.35 20.93
C LEU A 501 31.48 23.40 20.00
N ALA A 502 31.86 22.13 19.92
CA ALA A 502 31.17 21.12 19.11
C ALA A 502 29.79 20.76 19.67
N VAL A 503 29.65 20.67 21.00
CA VAL A 503 28.34 20.49 21.64
C VAL A 503 27.47 21.73 21.46
N ALA A 504 28.02 22.94 21.58
CA ALA A 504 27.30 24.19 21.32
C ALA A 504 26.97 24.38 19.83
N ALA A 505 27.80 23.89 18.91
CA ALA A 505 27.50 23.89 17.47
C ALA A 505 26.42 22.87 17.12
N LEU A 506 26.47 21.66 17.69
CA LEU A 506 25.42 20.64 17.52
C LEU A 506 24.08 21.13 18.11
N LEU A 507 24.09 21.63 19.34
CA LEU A 507 22.92 22.25 19.96
C LEU A 507 22.48 23.51 19.21
N GLY A 508 23.41 24.29 18.67
CA GLY A 508 23.11 25.47 17.85
C GLY A 508 22.40 25.08 16.56
N VAL A 509 22.87 24.06 15.85
CA VAL A 509 22.21 23.51 14.65
C VAL A 509 20.83 22.94 15.00
N VAL A 510 20.66 22.27 16.14
CA VAL A 510 19.38 21.62 16.53
C VAL A 510 18.36 22.59 17.17
N LEU A 511 18.80 23.60 17.92
CA LEU A 511 17.92 24.53 18.66
C LEU A 511 17.68 25.87 17.96
N ILE A 512 18.60 26.28 17.07
CA ILE A 512 18.56 27.60 16.41
C ILE A 512 18.60 27.40 14.89
N GLY A 513 19.61 26.71 14.36
CA GLY A 513 19.76 26.44 12.94
C GLY A 513 18.58 25.66 12.35
N TRP A 514 17.93 24.81 13.14
CA TRP A 514 16.77 24.02 12.73
C TRP A 514 15.50 24.87 12.65
N PRO A 515 15.02 25.56 13.71
CA PRO A 515 13.92 26.51 13.56
C PRO A 515 14.18 27.58 12.49
N LEU A 516 15.41 28.10 12.36
CA LEU A 516 15.75 29.05 11.30
C LEU A 516 15.77 28.43 9.90
N ARG A 517 16.15 27.15 9.75
CA ARG A 517 16.07 26.43 8.47
C ARG A 517 14.63 26.13 8.10
N GLN A 518 13.75 25.83 9.06
CA GLN A 518 12.33 25.64 8.76
C GLN A 518 11.62 26.98 8.48
N ALA A 519 11.95 28.06 9.21
CA ALA A 519 11.45 29.40 8.93
C ALA A 519 12.01 30.01 7.62
N GLY A 520 13.25 29.68 7.26
CA GLY A 520 13.89 30.06 5.99
C GLY A 520 13.53 29.15 4.81
N ARG A 521 12.84 28.04 5.07
CA ARG A 521 12.15 27.20 4.08
C ARG A 521 10.64 27.46 4.12
N GLY A 522 10.26 28.74 4.18
CA GLY A 522 8.90 29.12 3.87
C GLY A 522 8.52 28.53 2.52
N TRP A 523 7.34 27.91 2.46
CA TRP A 523 6.69 27.64 1.19
C TRP A 523 6.13 28.97 0.67
N PRO A 524 6.33 29.36 -0.61
CA PRO A 524 7.03 28.64 -1.67
C PRO A 524 8.56 28.72 -1.55
N LEU A 525 9.22 27.66 -2.03
CA LEU A 525 10.69 27.61 -2.08
C LEU A 525 11.26 28.64 -3.08
N PRO A 526 12.46 29.20 -2.84
CA PRO A 526 13.17 29.97 -3.84
C PRO A 526 13.36 29.17 -5.13
N ASP A 527 13.30 29.86 -6.27
CA ASP A 527 13.44 29.26 -7.61
C ASP A 527 12.40 28.17 -7.95
N THR A 528 11.20 28.27 -7.38
CA THR A 528 10.04 27.45 -7.79
C THR A 528 9.71 27.68 -9.27
N VAL A 529 9.45 26.59 -9.99
CA VAL A 529 9.09 26.55 -11.43
C VAL A 529 7.59 26.31 -11.58
N VAL A 530 7.05 25.30 -10.90
CA VAL A 530 5.61 24.99 -10.88
C VAL A 530 5.25 24.30 -9.56
N VAL A 531 4.03 24.52 -9.08
CA VAL A 531 3.44 23.88 -7.90
C VAL A 531 2.14 23.22 -8.30
N ALA A 532 2.02 21.90 -8.13
CA ALA A 532 0.70 21.25 -8.09
C ALA A 532 0.13 21.41 -6.67
N CYS A 533 -1.02 22.07 -6.57
CA CYS A 533 -1.70 22.34 -5.32
C CYS A 533 -2.55 21.13 -4.86
N ASP A 534 -2.57 20.85 -3.56
CA ASP A 534 -3.55 19.93 -2.99
C ASP A 534 -4.93 20.62 -2.95
N VAL A 535 -5.76 20.34 -3.96
CA VAL A 535 -7.13 20.86 -4.15
C VAL A 535 -8.21 19.77 -4.12
N GLY A 536 -7.88 18.59 -3.60
CA GLY A 536 -8.76 17.42 -3.65
C GLY A 536 -8.74 16.76 -5.03
N GLN A 537 -9.89 16.23 -5.47
CA GLN A 537 -10.01 15.58 -6.77
C GLN A 537 -10.17 16.63 -7.89
N GLY A 538 -9.06 17.01 -8.50
CA GLY A 538 -8.99 17.95 -9.61
C GLY A 538 -7.60 18.54 -9.80
N ASP A 539 -7.43 19.42 -10.79
CA ASP A 539 -6.15 20.09 -11.07
C ASP A 539 -6.16 21.55 -10.63
N ALA A 540 -5.06 21.96 -9.99
CA ALA A 540 -4.66 23.35 -9.89
C ALA A 540 -3.13 23.44 -9.85
N LEU A 541 -2.51 23.97 -10.89
CA LEU A 541 -1.06 24.18 -10.98
C LEU A 541 -0.72 25.66 -11.01
N VAL A 542 0.25 26.09 -10.20
CA VAL A 542 0.66 27.49 -10.06
C VAL A 542 2.12 27.63 -10.50
N LEU A 543 2.37 28.53 -11.45
CA LEU A 543 3.71 28.88 -11.95
C LEU A 543 4.07 30.30 -11.48
N PRO A 544 4.89 30.47 -10.43
CA PRO A 544 5.23 31.80 -9.89
C PRO A 544 6.07 32.61 -10.87
N THR A 545 5.54 33.71 -11.41
CA THR A 545 6.22 34.56 -12.41
C THR A 545 6.94 35.76 -11.79
N GLY A 546 6.52 36.17 -10.58
CA GLY A 546 7.12 37.23 -9.78
C GLY A 546 6.97 36.98 -8.26
N PRO A 547 7.27 37.98 -7.40
CA PRO A 547 7.23 37.82 -5.94
C PRO A 547 5.81 37.62 -5.36
N ASP A 548 4.82 38.22 -6.01
CA ASP A 548 3.40 38.26 -5.66
C ASP A 548 2.50 37.87 -6.86
N GLU A 549 3.12 37.34 -7.92
CA GLU A 549 2.53 37.18 -9.25
C GLU A 549 2.75 35.73 -9.74
N ALA A 550 1.70 35.11 -10.28
CA ALA A 550 1.79 33.77 -10.85
C ALA A 550 0.81 33.56 -12.01
N VAL A 551 1.10 32.55 -12.85
CA VAL A 551 0.11 31.97 -13.75
C VAL A 551 -0.55 30.79 -13.05
N LEU A 552 -1.88 30.75 -13.07
CA LEU A 552 -2.68 29.62 -12.61
C LEU A 552 -3.07 28.76 -13.82
N VAL A 553 -3.03 27.44 -13.67
CA VAL A 553 -3.47 26.46 -14.67
C VAL A 553 -4.46 25.53 -13.98
N ASP A 554 -5.73 25.66 -14.35
CA ASP A 554 -6.90 25.10 -13.65
C ASP A 554 -7.00 25.53 -12.17
N ALA A 555 -8.20 25.37 -11.60
CA ALA A 555 -8.57 25.94 -10.29
C ALA A 555 -9.17 24.91 -9.31
N GLY A 556 -9.16 23.61 -9.66
CA GLY A 556 -9.71 22.53 -8.86
C GLY A 556 -11.25 22.57 -8.72
N PRO A 557 -11.83 21.69 -7.90
CA PRO A 557 -13.26 21.68 -7.58
C PRO A 557 -13.66 22.69 -6.47
N ASP A 558 -12.77 23.00 -5.53
CA ASP A 558 -13.11 23.74 -4.30
C ASP A 558 -12.45 25.14 -4.26
N PRO A 559 -13.26 26.23 -4.26
CA PRO A 559 -12.78 27.62 -4.14
C PRO A 559 -11.87 27.89 -2.93
N ALA A 560 -12.11 27.24 -1.80
CA ALA A 560 -11.36 27.45 -0.57
C ALA A 560 -9.98 26.76 -0.58
N LEU A 561 -9.85 25.63 -1.27
CA LEU A 561 -8.59 24.90 -1.37
C LEU A 561 -7.62 25.62 -2.33
N VAL A 562 -8.10 26.08 -3.50
CA VAL A 562 -7.26 26.81 -4.46
C VAL A 562 -6.82 28.19 -3.92
N ASP A 563 -7.72 28.97 -3.31
CA ASP A 563 -7.33 30.21 -2.61
C ASP A 563 -6.37 29.91 -1.45
N GLY A 564 -6.62 28.82 -0.73
CA GLY A 564 -5.71 28.31 0.29
C GLY A 564 -4.30 28.07 -0.25
N CYS A 565 -4.16 27.51 -1.44
CA CYS A 565 -2.86 27.31 -2.09
C CYS A 565 -2.24 28.65 -2.53
N LEU A 566 -2.98 29.50 -3.25
CA LEU A 566 -2.49 30.79 -3.73
C LEU A 566 -2.03 31.71 -2.59
N ARG A 567 -2.74 31.72 -1.45
CA ARG A 567 -2.30 32.43 -0.23
C ARG A 567 -1.07 31.81 0.43
N ARG A 568 -0.91 30.49 0.42
CA ARG A 568 0.34 29.83 0.86
C ARG A 568 1.52 30.20 -0.03
N LEU A 569 1.26 30.42 -1.33
CA LEU A 569 2.25 30.83 -2.32
C LEU A 569 2.54 32.34 -2.33
N GLY A 570 1.80 33.15 -1.56
CA GLY A 570 1.95 34.60 -1.53
C GLY A 570 1.51 35.31 -2.81
N VAL A 571 0.67 34.67 -3.63
CA VAL A 571 0.19 35.22 -4.90
C VAL A 571 -0.99 36.16 -4.62
N ASP A 572 -0.87 37.41 -5.06
CA ASP A 572 -1.93 38.42 -5.05
C ASP A 572 -2.36 38.83 -6.48
N ARG A 573 -1.55 38.50 -7.50
CA ARG A 573 -1.79 38.86 -8.90
C ARG A 573 -1.73 37.63 -9.82
N LEU A 574 -2.70 37.52 -10.72
CA LEU A 574 -2.83 36.46 -11.73
C LEU A 574 -2.92 37.11 -13.13
N PRO A 575 -1.79 37.44 -13.78
CA PRO A 575 -1.83 38.08 -15.10
C PRO A 575 -2.46 37.18 -16.17
N LEU A 576 -2.36 35.86 -15.99
CA LEU A 576 -2.94 34.84 -16.84
C LEU A 576 -3.45 33.68 -15.99
N VAL A 577 -4.69 33.25 -16.25
CA VAL A 577 -5.25 31.98 -15.79
C VAL A 577 -5.51 31.14 -17.04
N LEU A 578 -4.89 29.97 -17.14
CA LEU A 578 -5.14 28.99 -18.20
C LEU A 578 -6.17 27.97 -17.68
N LEU A 579 -7.26 27.76 -18.42
CA LEU A 579 -8.20 26.69 -18.14
C LEU A 579 -8.09 25.65 -19.26
N SER A 580 -7.85 24.39 -18.90
CA SER A 580 -7.68 23.30 -19.86
C SER A 580 -8.98 23.01 -20.58
N HIS A 581 -10.06 22.82 -19.82
CA HIS A 581 -11.43 22.62 -20.26
C HIS A 581 -12.39 23.08 -19.14
N LEU A 582 -13.71 22.90 -19.29
CA LEU A 582 -14.72 23.51 -18.41
C LEU A 582 -15.39 22.54 -17.41
N ASP A 583 -14.76 21.41 -17.10
CA ASP A 583 -15.31 20.43 -16.16
C ASP A 583 -15.07 20.86 -14.70
N ALA A 584 -15.91 20.35 -13.79
CA ALA A 584 -16.09 20.94 -12.46
C ALA A 584 -14.85 20.81 -11.56
N ASP A 585 -14.05 19.78 -11.75
CA ASP A 585 -12.76 19.50 -11.13
C ASP A 585 -11.61 20.36 -11.68
N HIS A 586 -11.83 21.13 -12.75
CA HIS A 586 -10.87 22.10 -13.30
C HIS A 586 -11.32 23.55 -13.09
N VAL A 587 -12.63 23.85 -13.14
CA VAL A 587 -13.14 25.24 -13.04
C VAL A 587 -14.02 25.53 -11.81
N GLY A 588 -14.39 24.54 -11.01
CA GLY A 588 -15.29 24.71 -9.86
C GLY A 588 -14.74 25.69 -8.80
N GLY A 589 -13.42 25.66 -8.59
CA GLY A 589 -12.70 26.54 -7.68
C GLY A 589 -12.40 27.94 -8.20
N LEU A 590 -12.68 28.24 -9.48
CA LEU A 590 -12.26 29.48 -10.15
C LEU A 590 -12.72 30.73 -9.40
N ALA A 591 -13.93 30.75 -8.84
CA ALA A 591 -14.43 31.89 -8.06
C ALA A 591 -13.56 32.20 -6.83
N GLY A 592 -12.93 31.19 -6.21
CA GLY A 592 -12.00 31.38 -5.09
C GLY A 592 -10.62 31.85 -5.55
N ALA A 593 -10.15 31.35 -6.69
CA ALA A 593 -8.89 31.81 -7.30
C ALA A 593 -8.94 33.29 -7.71
N LEU A 594 -10.06 33.74 -8.28
CA LEU A 594 -10.25 35.13 -8.72
C LEU A 594 -10.56 36.10 -7.57
N ALA A 595 -11.15 35.62 -6.45
CA ALA A 595 -11.61 36.48 -5.37
C ALA A 595 -10.48 37.27 -4.69
N GLY A 596 -10.57 38.60 -4.76
CA GLY A 596 -9.65 39.51 -4.06
C GLY A 596 -8.26 39.63 -4.68
N ARG A 597 -8.05 39.13 -5.89
CA ARG A 597 -6.79 39.21 -6.65
C ARG A 597 -6.91 40.15 -7.85
N ASP A 598 -5.78 40.68 -8.31
CA ASP A 598 -5.68 41.40 -9.57
C ASP A 598 -5.52 40.39 -10.71
N VAL A 599 -6.51 40.29 -11.61
CA VAL A 599 -6.55 39.27 -12.66
C VAL A 599 -6.58 39.92 -14.04
N GLY A 600 -5.63 39.55 -14.90
CA GLY A 600 -5.50 40.09 -16.26
C GLY A 600 -6.38 39.36 -17.27
N GLU A 601 -5.91 38.21 -17.73
CA GLU A 601 -6.58 37.37 -18.73
C GLU A 601 -6.94 36.00 -18.15
N VAL A 602 -8.13 35.51 -18.49
CA VAL A 602 -8.52 34.10 -18.31
C VAL A 602 -8.65 33.49 -19.68
N ALA A 603 -7.88 32.45 -19.96
CA ALA A 603 -7.67 31.93 -21.29
C ALA A 603 -8.00 30.43 -21.41
N THR A 604 -8.68 30.05 -22.49
CA THR A 604 -9.09 28.68 -22.79
C THR A 604 -8.53 28.20 -24.13
N GLY A 605 -8.60 26.89 -24.38
CA GLY A 605 -8.52 26.32 -25.73
C GLY A 605 -9.78 26.60 -26.56
N ALA A 606 -9.82 26.01 -27.76
CA ALA A 606 -11.01 26.03 -28.60
C ALA A 606 -12.10 25.12 -28.00
N LEU A 607 -13.09 25.73 -27.34
CA LEU A 607 -14.24 25.05 -26.75
C LEU A 607 -15.31 24.73 -27.79
N THR A 608 -16.20 23.77 -27.51
CA THR A 608 -17.32 23.49 -28.43
C THR A 608 -18.23 24.73 -28.58
N PRO A 609 -18.76 25.02 -29.79
CA PRO A 609 -19.49 26.28 -30.04
C PRO A 609 -20.80 26.44 -29.27
N ASP A 610 -21.24 25.36 -28.63
CA ASP A 610 -22.54 25.17 -28.00
C ASP A 610 -22.40 24.71 -26.52
N ASP A 611 -21.23 24.93 -25.89
CA ASP A 611 -20.98 24.65 -24.46
C ASP A 611 -21.71 25.65 -23.54
N GLU A 612 -22.67 25.16 -22.76
CA GLU A 612 -23.52 25.97 -21.86
C GLU A 612 -22.79 26.51 -20.62
N ARG A 613 -21.53 26.11 -20.41
CA ARG A 613 -20.69 26.57 -19.30
C ARG A 613 -19.95 27.87 -19.64
N VAL A 614 -19.75 28.19 -20.92
CA VAL A 614 -19.11 29.44 -21.37
C VAL A 614 -19.81 30.70 -20.80
N PRO A 615 -21.15 30.83 -20.83
CA PRO A 615 -21.83 31.97 -20.21
C PRO A 615 -21.74 32.02 -18.67
N ARG A 616 -21.26 30.97 -17.99
CA ARG A 616 -20.94 31.00 -16.55
C ARG A 616 -19.51 31.49 -16.34
N LEU A 617 -18.57 30.99 -17.16
CA LEU A 617 -17.19 31.48 -17.21
C LEU A 617 -17.13 32.98 -17.50
N ASP A 618 -17.78 33.45 -18.58
CA ASP A 618 -17.81 34.87 -18.96
C ASP A 618 -18.28 35.79 -17.83
N ARG A 619 -19.24 35.33 -17.02
CA ARG A 619 -19.73 36.06 -15.84
C ARG A 619 -18.68 36.11 -14.73
N ALA A 620 -18.07 34.98 -14.38
CA ALA A 620 -17.01 34.94 -13.35
C ALA A 620 -15.80 35.81 -13.75
N VAL A 621 -15.40 35.77 -15.03
CA VAL A 621 -14.32 36.59 -15.58
C VAL A 621 -14.68 38.08 -15.55
N ALA A 622 -15.90 38.46 -15.95
CA ALA A 622 -16.35 39.84 -15.92
C ALA A 622 -16.54 40.38 -14.48
N GLU A 623 -16.99 39.56 -13.54
CA GLU A 623 -17.10 39.92 -12.11
C GLU A 623 -15.72 40.16 -11.47
N ALA A 624 -14.68 39.45 -11.93
CA ALA A 624 -13.29 39.69 -11.55
C ALA A 624 -12.62 40.88 -12.27
N GLY A 625 -13.27 41.46 -13.28
CA GLY A 625 -12.72 42.55 -14.10
C GLY A 625 -11.68 42.11 -15.15
N ALA A 626 -11.52 40.81 -15.36
CA ALA A 626 -10.58 40.22 -16.30
C ALA A 626 -11.16 40.10 -17.73
N GLN A 627 -10.34 39.67 -18.70
CA GLN A 627 -10.79 39.38 -20.06
C GLN A 627 -10.74 37.88 -20.39
N HIS A 628 -11.77 37.35 -21.04
CA HIS A 628 -11.80 35.98 -21.55
C HIS A 628 -11.16 35.92 -22.95
N VAL A 629 -10.15 35.07 -23.14
CA VAL A 629 -9.37 34.94 -24.38
C VAL A 629 -9.33 33.48 -24.84
N VAL A 630 -9.52 33.22 -26.14
CA VAL A 630 -9.36 31.88 -26.72
C VAL A 630 -7.99 31.78 -27.41
N LEU A 631 -7.17 30.82 -26.99
CA LEU A 631 -5.86 30.53 -27.57
C LEU A 631 -5.93 29.43 -28.63
N ARG A 632 -4.96 29.40 -29.54
CA ARG A 632 -4.87 28.47 -30.67
C ARG A 632 -3.48 27.82 -30.75
N PRO A 633 -3.35 26.62 -31.36
CA PRO A 633 -2.04 25.99 -31.58
C PRO A 633 -1.06 26.92 -32.30
N GLY A 634 0.17 26.98 -31.78
CA GLY A 634 1.21 27.92 -32.20
C GLY A 634 1.16 29.29 -31.54
N ASP A 635 0.09 29.64 -30.80
CA ASP A 635 0.10 30.84 -29.97
C ASP A 635 1.18 30.74 -28.90
N ARG A 636 1.91 31.85 -28.72
CA ARG A 636 2.93 32.00 -27.69
C ARG A 636 2.59 33.17 -26.79
N ARG A 637 2.79 32.98 -25.49
CA ARG A 637 2.60 33.99 -24.43
C ARG A 637 3.82 33.98 -23.52
N THR A 638 4.14 35.14 -22.94
CA THR A 638 5.21 35.28 -21.94
C THR A 638 4.66 36.08 -20.77
N VAL A 639 4.70 35.50 -19.57
CA VAL A 639 4.26 36.14 -18.34
C VAL A 639 5.43 36.12 -17.36
N GLY A 640 5.93 37.29 -16.98
CA GLY A 640 7.15 37.44 -16.19
C GLY A 640 8.33 36.62 -16.76
N SER A 641 8.72 35.57 -16.04
CA SER A 641 9.83 34.67 -16.41
C SER A 641 9.40 33.32 -17.04
N ALA A 642 8.10 33.11 -17.25
CA ALA A 642 7.54 31.91 -17.86
C ALA A 642 7.08 32.17 -19.30
N GLY A 643 7.51 31.31 -20.23
CA GLY A 643 7.01 31.26 -21.61
C GLY A 643 6.05 30.10 -21.80
N PHE A 644 4.97 30.31 -22.54
CA PHE A 644 3.93 29.33 -22.82
C PHE A 644 3.75 29.20 -24.33
N GLU A 645 3.67 27.97 -24.82
CA GLU A 645 3.36 27.63 -26.21
C GLU A 645 2.19 26.66 -26.25
N VAL A 646 1.12 27.01 -26.97
CA VAL A 646 -0.06 26.16 -27.14
C VAL A 646 0.18 25.15 -28.24
N LEU A 647 -0.08 23.87 -27.96
CA LEU A 647 0.13 22.75 -28.88
C LEU A 647 -1.19 22.20 -29.44
N ALA A 648 -2.26 22.20 -28.65
CA ALA A 648 -3.59 21.65 -28.96
C ALA A 648 -4.68 22.31 -28.08
N PRO A 649 -5.98 22.20 -28.40
CA PRO A 649 -6.59 21.51 -29.55
C PRO A 649 -6.55 22.32 -30.84
N ASP A 650 -6.66 21.65 -32.00
CA ASP A 650 -6.93 22.33 -33.28
C ASP A 650 -8.37 22.89 -33.26
N PRO A 651 -8.59 24.19 -33.53
CA PRO A 651 -9.95 24.76 -33.61
C PRO A 651 -10.89 24.08 -34.62
N ALA A 652 -10.37 23.30 -35.58
CA ALA A 652 -11.18 22.48 -36.48
C ALA A 652 -11.83 21.26 -35.79
N GLU A 653 -11.31 20.83 -34.64
CA GLU A 653 -11.82 19.71 -33.85
C GLU A 653 -12.93 20.14 -32.87
N ALA A 654 -13.02 21.44 -32.57
CA ALA A 654 -14.05 22.05 -31.73
C ALA A 654 -15.42 22.11 -32.44
N VAL A 655 -16.01 20.95 -32.69
CA VAL A 655 -17.32 20.78 -33.35
C VAL A 655 -18.43 20.51 -32.33
N ALA A 656 -19.68 20.71 -32.75
CA ALA A 656 -20.87 20.48 -31.91
C ALA A 656 -20.97 19.00 -31.47
N GLY A 657 -20.80 18.74 -30.17
CA GLY A 657 -20.74 17.40 -29.59
C GLY A 657 -19.40 16.68 -29.77
N ALA A 658 -18.29 17.42 -29.85
CA ALA A 658 -16.97 16.91 -29.49
C ALA A 658 -16.89 16.71 -27.95
N GLU A 659 -16.05 15.79 -27.53
CA GLU A 659 -15.87 15.44 -26.11
C GLU A 659 -14.96 16.52 -25.44
N PRO A 660 -15.28 17.01 -24.23
CA PRO A 660 -14.57 18.16 -23.63
C PRO A 660 -13.11 17.91 -23.26
N ASN A 661 -12.77 16.69 -22.82
CA ASN A 661 -11.44 16.27 -22.42
C ASN A 661 -10.51 16.16 -23.64
N ASP A 662 -11.02 15.63 -24.76
CA ASP A 662 -10.35 15.61 -26.06
C ASP A 662 -10.07 17.01 -26.64
N LEU A 663 -10.71 18.06 -26.10
CA LEU A 663 -10.46 19.48 -26.39
C LEU A 663 -9.65 20.21 -25.31
N SER A 664 -9.07 19.50 -24.35
CA SER A 664 -8.19 20.07 -23.33
C SER A 664 -7.03 20.87 -23.94
N LEU A 665 -6.83 22.10 -23.46
CA LEU A 665 -5.73 22.97 -23.87
C LEU A 665 -4.38 22.38 -23.44
N VAL A 666 -3.59 21.93 -24.42
CA VAL A 666 -2.22 21.43 -24.20
C VAL A 666 -1.23 22.57 -24.32
N VAL A 667 -0.47 22.81 -23.26
CA VAL A 667 0.48 23.93 -23.19
C VAL A 667 1.86 23.42 -22.76
N ARG A 668 2.88 23.77 -23.54
CA ARG A 668 4.27 23.66 -23.10
C ARG A 668 4.67 24.94 -22.37
N ALA A 669 4.75 24.87 -21.05
CA ALA A 669 5.34 25.92 -20.24
C ALA A 669 6.86 25.74 -20.16
N THR A 670 7.61 26.83 -20.25
CA THR A 670 9.07 26.84 -20.08
C THR A 670 9.44 27.96 -19.12
N GLN A 671 10.00 27.59 -17.97
CA GLN A 671 10.38 28.54 -16.93
C GLN A 671 11.75 28.16 -16.37
N ARG A 672 12.66 29.14 -16.29
CA ARG A 672 14.07 28.94 -15.87
C ARG A 672 14.81 27.85 -16.68
N GLY A 673 14.33 27.59 -17.90
CA GLY A 673 14.82 26.55 -18.82
C GLY A 673 14.35 25.13 -18.52
N VAL A 674 13.49 24.92 -17.51
CA VAL A 674 12.78 23.66 -17.28
C VAL A 674 11.49 23.67 -18.10
N ARG A 675 11.22 22.60 -18.86
CA ARG A 675 9.99 22.44 -19.65
C ARG A 675 8.97 21.61 -18.90
N VAL A 676 7.76 22.14 -18.77
CA VAL A 676 6.59 21.47 -18.17
C VAL A 676 5.56 21.29 -19.27
N LEU A 677 5.16 20.04 -19.55
CA LEU A 677 4.04 19.76 -20.43
C LEU A 677 2.76 19.69 -19.60
N LEU A 678 1.87 20.64 -19.85
CA LEU A 678 0.54 20.74 -19.25
C LEU A 678 -0.46 20.16 -20.26
N THR A 679 -1.21 19.16 -19.85
CA THR A 679 -1.93 18.25 -20.74
C THR A 679 -3.45 18.31 -20.57
N GLY A 680 -3.98 19.05 -19.60
CA GLY A 680 -5.39 18.93 -19.21
C GLY A 680 -5.73 17.47 -18.94
N ASP A 681 -6.91 17.02 -19.39
CA ASP A 681 -7.41 15.67 -19.16
C ASP A 681 -7.59 14.85 -20.47
N LEU A 682 -6.76 15.11 -21.49
CA LEU A 682 -6.76 14.38 -22.76
C LEU A 682 -6.92 12.86 -22.57
N GLY A 683 -7.92 12.28 -23.23
CA GLY A 683 -8.05 10.83 -23.35
C GLY A 683 -7.07 10.24 -24.37
N ALA A 684 -6.88 8.92 -24.33
CA ALA A 684 -5.88 8.21 -25.14
C ALA A 684 -6.05 8.44 -26.67
N GLY A 685 -7.29 8.73 -27.10
CA GLY A 685 -7.62 9.05 -28.49
C GLY A 685 -7.05 10.40 -28.97
N ALA A 686 -7.10 11.44 -28.15
CA ALA A 686 -6.45 12.72 -28.44
C ALA A 686 -4.93 12.62 -28.32
N GLU A 687 -4.43 11.95 -27.28
CA GLU A 687 -2.99 11.77 -27.05
C GLU A 687 -2.31 11.08 -28.26
N ALA A 688 -2.88 9.97 -28.74
CA ALA A 688 -2.37 9.25 -29.91
C ALA A 688 -2.40 10.10 -31.19
N ARG A 689 -3.37 11.02 -31.34
CA ARG A 689 -3.41 11.99 -32.47
C ARG A 689 -2.25 12.98 -32.39
N LEU A 690 -1.91 13.50 -31.20
CA LEU A 690 -0.77 14.40 -31.02
C LEU A 690 0.59 13.73 -31.31
N VAL A 691 0.75 12.46 -30.91
CA VAL A 691 1.93 11.66 -31.27
C VAL A 691 1.99 11.44 -32.79
N ALA A 692 0.87 11.05 -33.41
CA ALA A 692 0.81 10.80 -34.85
C ALA A 692 1.03 12.07 -35.70
N ALA A 693 0.69 13.25 -35.18
CA ALA A 693 0.98 14.54 -35.81
C ALA A 693 2.48 14.91 -35.79
N GLY A 694 3.32 14.18 -35.04
CA GLY A 694 4.76 14.43 -34.95
C GLY A 694 5.12 15.70 -34.19
N LEU A 695 4.28 16.13 -33.25
CA LEU A 695 4.53 17.28 -32.38
C LEU A 695 5.69 17.01 -31.42
N ASP A 696 6.47 18.05 -31.11
CA ASP A 696 7.54 17.99 -30.12
C ASP A 696 6.97 18.09 -28.70
N LEU A 697 6.63 16.93 -28.15
CA LEU A 697 6.12 16.75 -26.78
C LEU A 697 7.23 16.76 -25.71
N GLY A 698 8.50 16.97 -26.09
CA GLY A 698 9.65 16.85 -25.20
C GLY A 698 9.61 17.82 -24.00
N ALA A 699 9.58 17.25 -22.80
CA ALA A 699 9.51 17.99 -21.53
C ALA A 699 10.47 17.41 -20.47
N ASP A 700 10.68 18.16 -19.39
CA ASP A 700 11.42 17.71 -18.21
C ASP A 700 10.46 17.19 -17.13
N VAL A 701 9.27 17.81 -17.05
CA VAL A 701 8.16 17.50 -16.15
C VAL A 701 6.88 17.31 -16.96
N PHE A 702 6.15 16.25 -16.68
CA PHE A 702 4.88 15.90 -17.33
C PHE A 702 3.73 15.99 -16.33
N LYS A 703 2.71 16.82 -16.60
CA LYS A 703 1.41 16.73 -15.91
C LYS A 703 0.68 15.52 -16.47
N VAL A 704 0.21 14.64 -15.60
CA VAL A 704 -0.50 13.43 -15.99
C VAL A 704 -1.99 13.74 -16.23
N PRO A 705 -2.56 13.36 -17.39
CA PRO A 705 -3.98 13.57 -17.67
C PRO A 705 -4.94 12.86 -16.72
N HIS A 706 -6.15 13.40 -16.60
CA HIS A 706 -7.32 12.73 -16.05
C HIS A 706 -7.14 12.25 -14.61
N HIS A 707 -6.43 13.04 -13.80
CA HIS A 707 -6.00 12.75 -12.42
C HIS A 707 -5.29 11.37 -12.27
N GLY A 708 -4.80 10.85 -13.40
CA GLY A 708 -4.22 9.53 -13.56
C GLY A 708 -5.21 8.38 -13.81
N SER A 709 -6.21 8.57 -14.67
CA SER A 709 -7.14 7.52 -15.11
C SER A 709 -6.44 6.34 -15.83
N ALA A 710 -7.20 5.35 -16.30
CA ALA A 710 -6.67 4.30 -17.19
C ALA A 710 -6.76 4.66 -18.68
N ASP A 711 -7.40 5.77 -19.02
CA ASP A 711 -7.59 6.27 -20.39
C ASP A 711 -6.40 7.16 -20.79
N ALA A 712 -5.26 6.50 -21.02
CA ALA A 712 -4.03 7.14 -21.47
C ALA A 712 -3.27 6.26 -22.48
N ASP A 713 -2.55 6.89 -23.40
CA ASP A 713 -1.69 6.27 -24.39
C ASP A 713 -0.23 6.16 -23.87
N PRO A 714 0.34 4.94 -23.74
CA PRO A 714 1.73 4.77 -23.35
C PRO A 714 2.71 5.34 -24.38
N GLY A 715 2.30 5.51 -25.64
CA GLY A 715 3.09 6.20 -26.67
C GLY A 715 3.31 7.68 -26.35
N PHE A 716 2.27 8.39 -25.93
CA PHE A 716 2.31 9.78 -25.50
C PHE A 716 3.14 9.99 -24.23
N LEU A 717 2.96 9.11 -23.23
CA LEU A 717 3.81 9.09 -22.03
C LEU A 717 5.30 8.96 -22.41
N ALA A 718 5.65 8.00 -23.27
CA ALA A 718 7.02 7.80 -23.73
C ALA A 718 7.54 8.96 -24.60
N ALA A 719 6.69 9.56 -25.44
CA ALA A 719 7.03 10.69 -26.31
C ALA A 719 7.35 11.98 -25.53
N SER A 720 6.84 12.12 -24.30
CA SER A 720 7.19 13.26 -23.43
C SER A 720 8.68 13.30 -23.06
N GLY A 721 9.33 12.14 -22.94
CA GLY A 721 10.72 12.01 -22.48
C GLY A 721 10.99 12.57 -21.07
N ALA A 722 9.95 12.83 -20.27
CA ALA A 722 10.07 13.52 -18.99
C ALA A 722 10.78 12.68 -17.92
N ALA A 723 11.37 13.35 -16.92
CA ALA A 723 12.02 12.71 -15.78
C ALA A 723 11.12 12.64 -14.53
N VAL A 724 10.01 13.39 -14.53
CA VAL A 724 9.06 13.52 -13.43
C VAL A 724 7.64 13.56 -13.99
N ALA A 725 6.74 12.80 -13.37
CA ALA A 725 5.30 12.86 -13.59
C ALA A 725 4.61 13.47 -12.36
N LEU A 726 3.83 14.53 -12.56
CA LEU A 726 3.00 15.17 -11.53
C LEU A 726 1.56 14.70 -11.70
N ILE A 727 0.96 14.18 -10.63
CA ILE A 727 -0.44 13.76 -10.58
C ILE A 727 -1.16 14.61 -9.52
N SER A 728 -2.04 15.51 -9.96
CA SER A 728 -3.05 16.10 -9.07
C SER A 728 -4.17 15.09 -8.90
N VAL A 729 -4.55 14.81 -7.66
CA VAL A 729 -5.53 13.79 -7.26
C VAL A 729 -5.89 13.93 -5.78
N GLY A 730 -7.15 13.65 -5.42
CA GLY A 730 -7.63 13.76 -4.04
C GLY A 730 -7.39 12.51 -3.20
N ALA A 731 -7.11 12.68 -1.91
CA ALA A 731 -7.01 11.57 -0.95
C ALA A 731 -8.34 10.81 -0.77
N ASP A 732 -9.46 11.52 -0.79
CA ASP A 732 -10.82 10.95 -0.67
C ASP A 732 -11.46 10.64 -2.04
N ASN A 733 -10.68 10.43 -3.11
CA ASN A 733 -11.25 10.23 -4.44
C ASN A 733 -11.96 8.87 -4.59
N SER A 734 -13.20 8.90 -5.06
CA SER A 734 -14.03 7.71 -5.30
C SER A 734 -13.81 7.05 -6.66
N TYR A 735 -12.99 7.65 -7.53
CA TYR A 735 -12.75 7.19 -8.90
C TYR A 735 -11.71 6.06 -8.98
N GLY A 736 -10.94 5.85 -7.91
CA GLY A 736 -9.84 4.87 -7.89
C GLY A 736 -8.59 5.36 -8.63
N HIS A 737 -8.45 6.68 -8.77
CA HIS A 737 -7.32 7.32 -9.44
C HIS A 737 -6.18 7.62 -8.43
N PRO A 738 -4.92 7.73 -8.90
CA PRO A 738 -4.45 7.25 -10.18
C PRO A 738 -4.46 5.72 -10.24
N THR A 739 -4.83 5.18 -11.40
CA THR A 739 -4.96 3.74 -11.61
C THR A 739 -3.59 3.06 -11.59
N ARG A 740 -3.56 1.80 -11.12
CA ARG A 740 -2.30 1.03 -11.07
C ARG A 740 -1.66 0.86 -12.45
N ARG A 741 -2.47 0.60 -13.48
CA ARG A 741 -2.05 0.43 -14.88
C ARG A 741 -1.28 1.65 -15.40
N LEU A 742 -1.76 2.86 -15.10
CA LEU A 742 -1.06 4.08 -15.48
C LEU A 742 0.24 4.27 -14.69
N LEU A 743 0.24 4.02 -13.39
CA LEU A 743 1.45 4.14 -12.57
C LEU A 743 2.56 3.20 -13.07
N ASP A 744 2.18 2.00 -13.51
CA ASP A 744 3.11 1.04 -14.13
C ASP A 744 3.65 1.61 -15.47
N TRP A 745 2.81 2.17 -16.35
CA TRP A 745 3.25 2.82 -17.60
C TRP A 745 4.15 4.05 -17.40
N VAL A 746 3.86 4.89 -16.41
CA VAL A 746 4.68 6.05 -16.03
C VAL A 746 6.06 5.59 -15.54
N ALA A 747 6.12 4.49 -14.78
CA ALA A 747 7.37 3.89 -14.34
C ALA A 747 8.17 3.26 -15.50
N ASP A 748 7.50 2.56 -16.43
CA ASP A 748 8.11 1.98 -17.64
C ASP A 748 8.68 3.06 -18.58
N ALA A 749 8.04 4.22 -18.66
CA ALA A 749 8.55 5.41 -19.35
C ALA A 749 9.74 6.09 -18.63
N GLY A 750 10.15 5.60 -17.46
CA GLY A 750 11.29 6.10 -16.69
C GLY A 750 11.02 7.34 -15.83
N MET A 751 9.76 7.76 -15.70
CA MET A 751 9.37 8.93 -14.91
C MET A 751 9.28 8.63 -13.42
N ARG A 752 9.68 9.61 -12.58
CA ARG A 752 9.42 9.58 -11.13
C ARG A 752 8.09 10.26 -10.81
N THR A 753 7.16 9.51 -10.25
CA THR A 753 5.83 9.98 -9.88
C THR A 753 5.80 10.73 -8.55
N TYR A 754 5.09 11.85 -8.48
CA TYR A 754 4.71 12.56 -7.25
C TYR A 754 3.20 12.85 -7.28
N ARG A 755 2.52 12.79 -6.12
CA ARG A 755 1.04 12.83 -6.06
C ARG A 755 0.53 13.68 -4.90
N THR A 756 -0.42 14.59 -5.17
CA THR A 756 -0.97 15.48 -4.14
C THR A 756 -1.65 14.73 -2.98
N ASP A 757 -2.34 13.62 -3.25
CA ASP A 757 -3.01 12.80 -2.21
C ASP A 757 -2.08 12.22 -1.13
N ARG A 758 -0.78 12.11 -1.43
CA ARG A 758 0.24 11.57 -0.51
C ARG A 758 1.21 12.63 -0.03
N ASP A 759 1.55 13.56 -0.91
CA ASP A 759 2.65 14.49 -0.76
C ASP A 759 2.20 15.91 -0.36
N GLY A 760 0.89 16.20 -0.41
CA GLY A 760 0.33 17.55 -0.26
C GLY A 760 0.66 18.43 -1.46
N ASP A 761 0.93 19.73 -1.25
CA ASP A 761 1.41 20.59 -2.33
C ASP A 761 2.79 20.08 -2.83
N VAL A 762 2.95 19.90 -4.15
CA VAL A 762 4.17 19.39 -4.80
C VAL A 762 4.80 20.47 -5.67
N ALA A 763 6.05 20.87 -5.39
CA ALA A 763 6.75 21.92 -6.11
C ALA A 763 7.96 21.39 -6.89
N VAL A 764 8.08 21.79 -8.16
CA VAL A 764 9.30 21.69 -8.94
C VAL A 764 10.13 22.95 -8.70
N VAL A 765 11.42 22.77 -8.41
CA VAL A 765 12.34 23.85 -8.00
C VAL A 765 13.67 23.75 -8.74
N GLY A 766 14.22 24.90 -9.15
CA GLY A 766 15.56 25.02 -9.70
C GLY A 766 15.63 25.66 -11.10
N ARG A 767 16.46 25.08 -11.97
CA ARG A 767 16.76 25.58 -13.32
C ARG A 767 17.20 24.46 -14.26
N ALA A 768 17.29 24.72 -15.56
CA ALA A 768 17.85 23.77 -16.53
C ALA A 768 19.18 23.16 -16.04
N GLY A 769 19.27 21.83 -16.07
CA GLY A 769 20.44 21.05 -15.60
C GLY A 769 20.59 20.90 -14.08
N GLU A 770 19.90 21.71 -13.27
CA GLU A 770 19.94 21.70 -11.80
C GLU A 770 18.54 21.97 -11.23
N TRP A 771 17.67 20.97 -11.29
CA TRP A 771 16.31 21.03 -10.75
C TRP A 771 15.93 19.76 -9.98
N GLY A 772 14.89 19.87 -9.15
CA GLY A 772 14.35 18.75 -8.39
C GLY A 772 12.90 19.00 -7.96
N VAL A 773 12.34 18.07 -7.18
CA VAL A 773 10.98 18.15 -6.65
C VAL A 773 11.05 18.21 -5.13
N ALA A 774 10.21 19.06 -4.54
CA ALA A 774 10.00 19.19 -3.11
C ALA A 774 8.51 19.03 -2.80
N VAL A 775 8.21 18.46 -1.63
CA VAL A 775 6.84 18.16 -1.20
C VAL A 775 6.59 18.81 0.15
N ARG A 776 5.37 19.33 0.36
CA ARG A 776 4.99 19.96 1.63
C ARG A 776 4.74 18.93 2.74
N GLY A 777 4.22 17.77 2.36
CA GLY A 777 3.68 16.74 3.25
C GLY A 777 2.22 17.02 3.67
N PRO A 778 1.48 15.97 4.05
CA PRO A 778 0.09 16.06 4.47
C PRO A 778 -0.02 16.56 5.92
N ASP A 779 0.05 17.88 6.10
CA ASP A 779 -0.37 18.54 7.34
C ASP A 779 -1.01 19.91 7.03
N ALA A 780 -1.98 20.30 7.86
CA ALA A 780 -2.75 21.57 7.81
C ALA A 780 -3.92 21.72 6.79
N VAL A 781 -4.62 20.65 6.43
CA VAL A 781 -6.08 20.77 6.16
C VAL A 781 -6.83 20.45 7.45
N LEU A 782 -7.25 21.51 8.16
CA LEU A 782 -8.22 21.39 9.25
C LEU A 782 -9.53 20.86 8.69
N ARG A 783 -10.13 19.89 9.38
CA ARG A 783 -11.50 19.44 9.15
C ARG A 783 -12.44 20.65 9.06
N ALA A 784 -12.99 20.90 7.88
CA ALA A 784 -14.05 21.87 7.68
C ALA A 784 -15.41 21.24 8.00
N ASP A 785 -15.63 20.90 9.28
CA ASP A 785 -16.98 20.69 9.78
C ASP A 785 -17.46 21.98 10.47
N ALA A 786 -18.50 22.60 9.93
CA ALA A 786 -18.90 23.97 10.26
C ALA A 786 -19.73 24.05 11.56
N GLY A 787 -19.09 23.75 12.70
CA GLY A 787 -19.72 23.49 14.00
C GLY A 787 -19.81 24.65 15.01
N ARG A 788 -19.80 25.92 14.57
CA ARG A 788 -19.92 27.17 15.37
C ARG A 788 -18.79 27.50 16.38
N GLN A 789 -18.39 28.76 16.32
CA GLN A 789 -17.31 29.41 17.09
C GLN A 789 -17.88 30.19 18.32
N PRO A 790 -17.07 30.93 19.11
CA PRO A 790 -16.62 30.58 20.47
C PRO A 790 -17.26 31.44 21.59
N PRO A 791 -16.80 31.33 22.86
CA PRO A 791 -15.95 32.38 23.45
C PRO A 791 -14.83 31.84 24.41
N GLU A 792 -13.56 32.28 24.31
CA GLU A 792 -12.88 33.43 24.98
C GLU A 792 -12.37 33.22 26.44
N LEU A 793 -11.37 34.06 26.82
CA LEU A 793 -10.69 34.30 28.12
C LEU A 793 -9.26 33.68 28.27
N GLY A 794 -8.18 34.40 28.63
CA GLY A 794 -7.97 35.86 28.70
C GLY A 794 -6.67 36.31 29.46
N ALA A 795 -6.05 37.41 28.99
CA ALA A 795 -5.05 38.29 29.69
C ALA A 795 -3.63 37.75 30.03
N SER A 796 -2.54 38.55 30.19
CA SER A 796 -2.41 40.02 30.29
C SER A 796 -1.00 40.59 29.94
N ARG A 797 -0.95 41.86 29.45
CA ARG A 797 0.11 42.93 29.58
C ARG A 797 1.56 42.65 29.07
N ALA A 798 2.32 43.59 28.50
CA ALA A 798 2.19 44.95 27.92
C ALA A 798 3.54 45.26 27.19
N GLY A 799 3.81 46.28 26.35
CA GLY A 799 3.15 47.49 25.79
C GLY A 799 4.07 48.04 24.65
N SER A 800 4.09 49.28 24.14
CA SER A 800 3.28 50.52 24.28
C SER A 800 3.76 51.59 23.25
N SER A 801 2.99 52.66 22.99
CA SER A 801 3.20 53.76 21.99
C SER A 801 2.98 53.36 20.52
N GLY A 802 2.37 54.14 19.60
CA GLY A 802 1.64 55.42 19.63
C GLY A 802 1.58 55.97 18.17
N ALA A 803 0.55 56.64 17.62
CA ALA A 803 -0.59 57.39 18.19
C ALA A 803 -1.66 57.77 17.10
N ARG A 804 -2.90 58.10 17.53
CA ARG A 804 -3.90 59.09 16.96
C ARG A 804 -4.36 58.99 15.47
N THR A 805 -5.57 59.36 15.00
CA THR A 805 -6.95 59.72 15.48
C THR A 805 -7.84 59.88 14.22
N SER A 806 -9.10 59.42 14.12
CA SER A 806 -10.36 60.22 14.25
C SER A 806 -11.51 59.43 13.56
N GLN A 807 -12.65 59.14 14.20
CA GLN A 807 -13.94 59.88 14.26
C GLN A 807 -14.75 60.11 12.96
N ALA A 808 -15.88 59.41 12.82
CA ALA A 808 -17.17 59.92 12.31
C ALA A 808 -18.35 59.00 12.74
N ARG A 809 -19.60 59.48 12.66
CA ARG A 809 -20.83 58.86 13.24
C ARG A 809 -22.00 58.79 12.20
N PRO A 810 -23.18 58.19 12.53
CA PRO A 810 -23.96 57.42 11.55
C PRO A 810 -25.35 58.00 11.15
N ALA A 811 -25.96 57.38 10.14
CA ALA A 811 -27.40 57.28 9.87
C ALA A 811 -27.62 56.03 8.96
N GLY A 812 -28.79 55.39 8.82
CA GLY A 812 -30.10 55.52 9.45
C GLY A 812 -30.99 54.37 8.90
N GLY A 813 -31.94 53.85 9.68
CA GLY A 813 -32.69 52.64 9.30
C GLY A 813 -34.02 52.91 8.57
N VAL A 814 -34.45 51.96 7.73
CA VAL A 814 -35.85 51.79 7.30
C VAL A 814 -36.17 50.29 7.29
N ALA A 815 -37.35 49.91 7.79
CA ALA A 815 -37.86 48.55 7.74
C ALA A 815 -39.10 48.47 6.85
N THR A 816 -39.19 47.45 5.99
CA THR A 816 -40.44 47.07 5.32
C THR A 816 -40.66 45.56 5.41
N ARG A 817 -41.91 45.17 5.63
CA ARG A 817 -42.34 43.77 5.77
C ARG A 817 -42.56 43.14 4.40
N SER A 818 -42.11 41.90 4.22
CA SER A 818 -42.97 40.89 3.59
C SER A 818 -42.75 39.52 4.27
N ARG A 819 -43.85 38.86 4.66
CA ARG A 819 -43.82 37.48 5.18
C ARG A 819 -44.18 36.55 4.02
N ARG A 820 -43.25 35.71 3.59
CA ARG A 820 -43.57 34.41 2.96
C ARG A 820 -43.06 33.30 3.88
N ARG A 821 -43.92 32.33 4.18
CA ARG A 821 -43.55 31.11 4.91
C ARG A 821 -42.75 30.23 3.95
N THR A 822 -41.45 30.09 4.18
CA THR A 822 -40.72 28.88 3.75
C THR A 822 -40.95 27.81 4.81
N GLY A 823 -41.54 26.68 4.39
CA GLY A 823 -41.57 25.47 5.22
C GLY A 823 -40.22 24.74 5.16
N PRO A 824 -39.96 23.78 6.06
CA PRO A 824 -38.77 22.96 5.96
C PRO A 824 -38.80 22.12 4.67
N VAL A 825 -37.72 22.16 3.90
CA VAL A 825 -37.47 21.26 2.77
C VAL A 825 -36.63 20.11 3.32
N GLY A 826 -37.20 18.90 3.29
CA GLY A 826 -36.60 17.71 3.90
C GLY A 826 -37.67 16.65 4.12
N ALA A 827 -37.95 15.85 3.09
CA ALA A 827 -38.84 14.70 3.16
C ALA A 827 -38.27 13.58 2.26
N PRO A 828 -38.16 12.34 2.75
CA PRO A 828 -37.63 11.24 1.95
C PRO A 828 -38.65 10.72 0.94
N TRP A 829 -38.12 10.30 -0.22
CA TRP A 829 -38.71 9.48 -1.29
C TRP A 829 -40.21 9.13 -1.19
N GLN A 830 -41.04 9.79 -2.01
CA GLN A 830 -42.40 9.36 -2.31
C GLN A 830 -42.53 8.93 -3.79
N HIS A 831 -42.82 7.66 -4.02
CA HIS A 831 -43.04 7.09 -5.35
C HIS A 831 -44.51 7.14 -5.80
N GLY A 832 -44.69 7.19 -7.12
CA GLY A 832 -45.92 6.79 -7.80
C GLY A 832 -45.81 6.99 -9.33
N PRO A 833 -46.31 6.08 -10.19
CA PRO A 833 -46.66 4.68 -9.92
C PRO A 833 -46.11 3.68 -10.98
N VAL A 834 -45.30 2.72 -10.53
CA VAL A 834 -45.33 1.32 -11.01
C VAL A 834 -45.28 0.47 -9.74
N ALA A 835 -46.12 -0.57 -9.65
CA ALA A 835 -46.52 -1.15 -8.37
C ALA A 835 -45.68 -2.38 -7.95
N THR A 836 -44.78 -2.17 -6.98
CA THR A 836 -44.40 -3.14 -5.94
C THR A 836 -44.41 -2.40 -4.58
N ALA A 837 -44.59 -3.14 -3.49
CA ALA A 837 -45.06 -2.67 -2.17
C ALA A 837 -44.54 -1.30 -1.65
N ALA A 838 -45.39 -0.57 -0.92
CA ALA A 838 -45.01 0.67 -0.24
C ALA A 838 -43.86 0.42 0.76
N PRO A 839 -42.85 1.31 0.84
CA PRO A 839 -41.72 1.14 1.74
C PRO A 839 -42.20 1.12 3.20
N PRO A 840 -41.84 0.11 4.01
CA PRO A 840 -42.21 0.07 5.41
C PRO A 840 -41.63 1.25 6.21
N ALA A 841 -42.25 1.56 7.35
CA ALA A 841 -41.81 2.65 8.21
C ALA A 841 -40.33 2.51 8.60
N PRO A 842 -39.54 3.60 8.65
CA PRO A 842 -38.10 3.57 8.85
C PRO A 842 -37.69 3.28 10.30
N THR A 843 -38.33 2.33 10.97
CA THR A 843 -38.22 2.06 12.42
C THR A 843 -38.05 0.57 12.76
N SER A 844 -37.94 -0.33 11.79
CA SER A 844 -37.68 -1.75 12.05
C SER A 844 -36.19 -2.03 12.28
N ARG A 845 -35.87 -2.65 13.42
CA ARG A 845 -34.51 -3.09 13.77
C ARG A 845 -33.96 -4.20 12.87
N LEU A 846 -34.85 -5.00 12.28
CA LEU A 846 -34.50 -5.99 11.26
C LEU A 846 -34.96 -5.46 9.90
N ARG A 847 -34.10 -5.55 8.89
CA ARG A 847 -34.40 -5.09 7.52
C ARG A 847 -33.81 -6.02 6.47
N VAL A 848 -34.53 -6.21 5.38
CA VAL A 848 -34.21 -7.12 4.28
C VAL A 848 -34.22 -6.32 2.98
N VAL A 849 -33.07 -6.19 2.33
CA VAL A 849 -32.96 -5.61 0.99
C VAL A 849 -32.85 -6.76 -0.01
N VAL A 850 -33.88 -6.98 -0.84
CA VAL A 850 -33.96 -8.16 -1.70
C VAL A 850 -34.31 -7.83 -3.14
N GLY A 851 -33.49 -8.30 -4.07
CA GLY A 851 -33.83 -8.33 -5.49
C GLY A 851 -32.61 -8.41 -6.39
N GLU A 852 -32.84 -8.63 -7.68
CA GLU A 852 -31.77 -8.83 -8.66
C GLU A 852 -31.03 -7.53 -9.04
N GLU A 853 -31.66 -6.36 -8.89
CA GLU A 853 -31.11 -5.08 -9.35
C GLU A 853 -30.14 -4.45 -8.35
N GLU A 854 -28.87 -4.31 -8.73
CA GLU A 854 -27.81 -3.90 -7.81
C GLU A 854 -27.88 -2.43 -7.41
N LEU A 855 -28.15 -1.53 -8.36
CA LEU A 855 -28.22 -0.10 -8.07
C LEU A 855 -29.32 0.19 -7.03
N LEU A 856 -30.46 -0.48 -7.15
CA LEU A 856 -31.58 -0.34 -6.23
C LEU A 856 -31.24 -0.90 -4.84
N ARG A 857 -30.54 -2.05 -4.76
CA ARG A 857 -30.05 -2.58 -3.46
C ARG A 857 -29.10 -1.61 -2.77
N ALA A 858 -28.12 -1.07 -3.49
CA ALA A 858 -27.13 -0.13 -2.95
C ALA A 858 -27.80 1.15 -2.40
N ARG A 859 -28.80 1.69 -3.13
CA ARG A 859 -29.59 2.84 -2.70
C ARG A 859 -30.45 2.54 -1.46
N ALA A 860 -31.06 1.37 -1.38
CA ALA A 860 -31.82 0.96 -0.20
C ALA A 860 -30.93 0.90 1.06
N VAL A 861 -29.73 0.30 0.95
CA VAL A 861 -28.74 0.29 2.05
C VAL A 861 -28.29 1.70 2.43
N SER A 862 -27.99 2.56 1.46
CA SER A 862 -27.58 3.95 1.69
C SER A 862 -28.69 4.75 2.41
N ALA A 863 -29.96 4.58 2.03
CA ALA A 863 -31.08 5.21 2.71
C ALA A 863 -31.25 4.73 4.17
N VAL A 864 -30.93 3.47 4.48
CA VAL A 864 -30.92 2.96 5.86
C VAL A 864 -29.78 3.59 6.67
N ARG A 865 -28.56 3.66 6.12
CA ARG A 865 -27.42 4.35 6.77
C ARG A 865 -27.75 5.80 7.12
N ALA A 866 -28.28 6.55 6.15
CA ALA A 866 -28.69 7.93 6.37
C ALA A 866 -29.74 8.06 7.49
N ALA A 867 -30.77 7.20 7.50
CA ALA A 867 -31.84 7.23 8.51
C ALA A 867 -31.37 6.79 9.92
N VAL A 868 -30.36 5.92 10.02
CA VAL A 868 -29.74 5.56 11.30
C VAL A 868 -28.89 6.72 11.81
N ARG A 869 -28.01 7.26 10.97
CA ARG A 869 -27.09 8.36 11.31
C ARG A 869 -27.83 9.66 11.70
N GLU A 870 -28.97 9.94 11.07
CA GLU A 870 -29.83 11.08 11.43
C GLU A 870 -30.38 10.98 12.87
N ARG A 871 -30.66 9.76 13.36
CA ARG A 871 -31.18 9.54 14.72
C ARG A 871 -30.10 9.26 15.76
N HIS A 872 -29.00 8.68 15.33
CA HIS A 872 -27.90 8.23 16.17
C HIS A 872 -26.57 8.65 15.52
N PRO A 873 -26.14 9.92 15.70
CA PRO A 873 -24.93 10.45 15.06
C PRO A 873 -23.65 9.68 15.44
N ASP A 874 -23.62 9.12 16.65
CA ASP A 874 -22.51 8.33 17.19
C ASP A 874 -22.61 6.83 16.86
N SER A 875 -23.36 6.44 15.82
CA SER A 875 -23.61 5.03 15.51
C SER A 875 -22.41 4.31 14.88
N GLU A 876 -22.08 3.13 15.39
CA GLU A 876 -21.08 2.24 14.79
C GLU A 876 -21.67 1.52 13.57
N GLU A 877 -21.01 1.59 12.42
CA GLU A 877 -21.44 0.93 11.17
C GLU A 877 -20.49 -0.22 10.80
N HIS A 878 -21.02 -1.42 10.62
CA HIS A 878 -20.29 -2.59 10.12
C HIS A 878 -20.93 -3.09 8.81
N GLU A 879 -20.12 -3.37 7.80
CA GLU A 879 -20.55 -4.02 6.56
C GLU A 879 -19.75 -5.31 6.35
N LEU A 880 -20.44 -6.43 6.18
CA LEU A 880 -19.86 -7.78 6.16
C LEU A 880 -20.35 -8.56 4.94
N PRO A 881 -19.47 -9.02 4.03
CA PRO A 881 -19.88 -9.92 2.96
C PRO A 881 -20.17 -11.32 3.52
N ALA A 882 -21.31 -11.92 3.17
CA ALA A 882 -21.70 -13.23 3.67
C ALA A 882 -20.91 -14.40 3.07
N ALA A 883 -20.20 -14.17 1.97
CA ALA A 883 -19.28 -15.13 1.37
C ALA A 883 -17.99 -15.19 2.22
N GLY A 884 -17.71 -16.37 2.80
CA GLY A 884 -16.54 -16.59 3.66
C GLY A 884 -16.68 -16.09 5.10
N LEU A 885 -17.75 -15.40 5.47
CA LEU A 885 -17.97 -14.89 6.83
C LEU A 885 -18.13 -16.02 7.85
N ALA A 886 -17.26 -16.03 8.87
CA ALA A 886 -17.33 -16.99 9.96
C ALA A 886 -18.49 -16.64 10.92
N VAL A 887 -19.15 -17.67 11.47
CA VAL A 887 -20.26 -17.50 12.42
C VAL A 887 -19.82 -16.74 13.68
N GLY A 888 -18.57 -16.91 14.12
CA GLY A 888 -17.99 -16.18 15.25
C GLY A 888 -17.89 -14.67 15.00
N GLN A 889 -17.37 -14.26 13.83
CA GLN A 889 -17.26 -12.84 13.46
C GLN A 889 -18.63 -12.16 13.39
N LEU A 890 -19.65 -12.86 12.89
CA LEU A 890 -21.02 -12.36 12.93
C LEU A 890 -21.53 -12.23 14.38
N ALA A 891 -21.24 -13.20 15.25
CA ALA A 891 -21.66 -13.17 16.65
C ALA A 891 -21.02 -12.02 17.43
N ASP A 892 -19.74 -11.72 17.20
CA ASP A 892 -19.03 -10.60 17.82
C ASP A 892 -19.68 -9.25 17.46
N VAL A 893 -20.00 -9.05 16.17
CA VAL A 893 -20.64 -7.82 15.66
C VAL A 893 -22.11 -7.68 16.10
N LEU A 894 -22.80 -8.80 16.36
CA LEU A 894 -24.19 -8.81 16.87
C LEU A 894 -24.28 -8.76 18.41
N ALA A 895 -23.20 -9.00 19.15
CA ALA A 895 -23.19 -9.00 20.62
C ALA A 895 -23.42 -7.58 21.18
N PRO A 896 -24.15 -7.38 22.30
CA PRO A 896 -24.43 -6.04 22.86
C PRO A 896 -23.19 -5.20 23.18
N SER A 897 -23.23 -3.89 22.88
CA SER A 897 -22.12 -2.97 23.21
C SER A 897 -22.08 -2.65 24.71
N LEU A 898 -20.89 -2.74 25.30
CA LEU A 898 -20.65 -2.41 26.72
C LEU A 898 -20.51 -0.91 26.99
N PHE A 899 -20.37 -0.08 25.95
CA PHE A 899 -20.14 1.36 26.08
C PHE A 899 -21.37 2.22 25.75
N GLY A 900 -22.46 1.58 25.28
CA GLY A 900 -23.68 2.22 24.79
C GLY A 900 -23.50 2.85 23.40
N GLY A 901 -24.56 2.81 22.59
CA GLY A 901 -24.57 3.40 21.26
C GLY A 901 -25.32 2.53 20.25
N HIS A 902 -26.07 3.18 19.36
CA HIS A 902 -26.82 2.44 18.34
C HIS A 902 -25.88 1.91 17.26
N ARG A 903 -26.12 0.70 16.76
CA ARG A 903 -25.22 0.06 15.79
C ARG A 903 -25.96 -0.37 14.54
N LEU A 904 -25.32 -0.25 13.39
CA LEU A 904 -25.85 -0.65 12.09
C LEU A 904 -24.97 -1.75 11.49
N VAL A 905 -25.53 -2.94 11.34
CA VAL A 905 -24.85 -4.09 10.76
C VAL A 905 -25.49 -4.40 9.41
N VAL A 906 -24.71 -4.36 8.34
CA VAL A 906 -25.15 -4.66 6.96
C VAL A 906 -24.45 -5.93 6.49
N VAL A 907 -25.20 -7.03 6.35
CA VAL A 907 -24.67 -8.30 5.84
C VAL A 907 -25.03 -8.44 4.36
N THR A 908 -24.04 -8.36 3.48
CA THR A 908 -24.24 -8.34 2.03
C THR A 908 -24.11 -9.73 1.39
N GLY A 909 -24.89 -10.00 0.35
CA GLY A 909 -24.79 -11.24 -0.43
C GLY A 909 -25.25 -12.52 0.30
N VAL A 910 -26.26 -12.44 1.17
CA VAL A 910 -26.70 -13.60 1.99
C VAL A 910 -27.19 -14.82 1.20
N GLN A 911 -27.41 -14.70 -0.12
CA GLN A 911 -27.60 -15.87 -0.99
C GLN A 911 -26.37 -16.81 -1.04
N GLU A 912 -25.18 -16.31 -0.70
CA GLU A 912 -23.92 -17.08 -0.70
C GLU A 912 -23.52 -17.60 0.69
N SER A 913 -24.22 -17.19 1.75
CA SER A 913 -23.93 -17.62 3.12
C SER A 913 -23.94 -19.15 3.25
N ALA A 914 -22.95 -19.69 3.96
CA ALA A 914 -22.98 -21.08 4.41
C ALA A 914 -24.20 -21.34 5.32
N ALA A 915 -24.66 -22.59 5.39
CA ALA A 915 -25.86 -22.96 6.15
C ALA A 915 -25.79 -22.51 7.62
N ALA A 916 -24.66 -22.76 8.30
CA ALA A 916 -24.45 -22.35 9.69
C ALA A 916 -24.51 -20.83 9.91
N LEU A 917 -24.09 -20.02 8.92
CA LEU A 917 -24.20 -18.56 8.96
C LEU A 917 -25.65 -18.12 8.78
N ALA A 918 -26.39 -18.77 7.87
CA ALA A 918 -27.81 -18.52 7.68
C ALA A 918 -28.63 -18.88 8.95
N ASP A 919 -28.33 -20.03 9.58
CA ASP A 919 -28.97 -20.47 10.82
C ASP A 919 -28.68 -19.52 12.00
N SER A 920 -27.48 -18.94 12.06
CA SER A 920 -27.12 -17.91 13.05
C SER A 920 -27.92 -16.62 12.84
N LEU A 921 -27.97 -16.09 11.61
CA LEU A 921 -28.78 -14.92 11.25
C LEU A 921 -30.27 -15.15 11.57
N VAL A 922 -30.81 -16.32 11.26
CA VAL A 922 -32.19 -16.71 11.61
C VAL A 922 -32.39 -16.80 13.12
N SER A 923 -31.41 -17.31 13.87
CA SER A 923 -31.49 -17.41 15.33
C SER A 923 -31.51 -16.03 15.99
N TYR A 924 -30.73 -15.06 15.49
CA TYR A 924 -30.75 -13.68 15.95
C TYR A 924 -32.13 -13.01 15.82
N THR A 925 -32.93 -13.36 14.81
CA THR A 925 -34.27 -12.76 14.63
C THR A 925 -35.26 -13.03 15.77
N LYS A 926 -34.97 -13.98 16.66
CA LYS A 926 -35.80 -14.31 17.83
C LYS A 926 -35.66 -13.28 18.96
N GLU A 927 -34.44 -12.77 19.17
CA GLU A 927 -34.09 -11.85 20.26
C GLU A 927 -33.13 -10.76 19.74
N PRO A 928 -33.59 -9.84 18.86
CA PRO A 928 -32.76 -8.78 18.33
C PRO A 928 -32.45 -7.71 19.39
N ASP A 929 -31.18 -7.27 19.43
CA ASP A 929 -30.68 -6.23 20.35
C ASP A 929 -31.47 -4.92 20.14
N PRO A 930 -32.03 -4.31 21.21
CA PRO A 930 -32.74 -3.04 21.08
C PRO A 930 -31.89 -1.87 20.57
N GLU A 931 -30.57 -1.93 20.74
CA GLU A 931 -29.61 -0.94 20.26
C GLU A 931 -28.94 -1.33 18.92
N LEU A 932 -29.45 -2.33 18.19
CA LEU A 932 -28.91 -2.73 16.89
C LEU A 932 -29.96 -2.65 15.76
N THR A 933 -29.53 -2.19 14.60
CA THR A 933 -30.23 -2.29 13.31
C THR A 933 -29.46 -3.25 12.39
N LEU A 934 -30.06 -4.40 12.06
CA LEU A 934 -29.49 -5.42 11.18
C LEU A 934 -30.17 -5.37 9.80
N VAL A 935 -29.37 -5.17 8.76
CA VAL A 935 -29.77 -5.19 7.35
C VAL A 935 -29.17 -6.42 6.68
N VAL A 936 -29.99 -7.29 6.09
CA VAL A 936 -29.51 -8.40 5.25
C VAL A 936 -29.81 -8.11 3.77
N VAL A 937 -28.81 -8.24 2.91
CA VAL A 937 -28.91 -7.91 1.47
C VAL A 937 -28.79 -9.17 0.62
N HIS A 938 -29.81 -9.46 -0.19
CA HIS A 938 -29.93 -10.68 -1.00
C HIS A 938 -30.16 -10.34 -2.48
N SER A 939 -29.40 -10.96 -3.39
CA SER A 939 -29.45 -10.67 -4.84
C SER A 939 -30.67 -11.24 -5.58
N GLY A 940 -31.77 -11.55 -4.88
CA GLY A 940 -32.87 -12.37 -5.41
C GLY A 940 -32.48 -13.84 -5.65
N GLY A 941 -33.44 -14.66 -6.11
CA GLY A 941 -33.26 -16.09 -6.39
C GLY A 941 -33.67 -17.05 -5.25
N LYS A 942 -33.51 -18.36 -5.49
CA LYS A 942 -33.97 -19.44 -4.59
C LYS A 942 -32.94 -19.88 -3.52
N ARG A 943 -31.66 -19.57 -3.71
CA ARG A 943 -30.58 -19.96 -2.79
C ARG A 943 -30.73 -19.16 -1.50
N ASN A 944 -30.78 -19.83 -0.35
CA ASN A 944 -31.05 -19.24 0.98
C ASN A 944 -32.39 -18.46 1.12
N GLU A 945 -33.37 -18.70 0.25
CA GLU A 945 -34.73 -18.09 0.33
C GLU A 945 -35.44 -18.35 1.69
N ALA A 946 -35.08 -19.44 2.38
CA ALA A 946 -35.58 -19.75 3.72
C ALA A 946 -35.21 -18.70 4.78
N LEU A 947 -34.01 -18.10 4.69
CA LEU A 947 -33.57 -17.01 5.57
C LEU A 947 -34.46 -15.77 5.40
N LEU A 948 -34.77 -15.42 4.14
CA LEU A 948 -35.67 -14.31 3.85
C LEU A 948 -37.07 -14.53 4.45
N LYS A 949 -37.58 -15.76 4.38
CA LYS A 949 -38.89 -16.11 4.98
C LYS A 949 -38.86 -16.00 6.51
N ALA A 950 -37.77 -16.40 7.15
CA ALA A 950 -37.60 -16.24 8.60
C ALA A 950 -37.53 -14.76 9.02
N PHE A 951 -36.74 -13.92 8.34
CA PHE A 951 -36.70 -12.48 8.62
C PHE A 951 -38.06 -11.81 8.39
N LYS A 952 -38.79 -12.17 7.32
CA LYS A 952 -40.16 -11.69 7.09
C LYS A 952 -41.13 -12.14 8.21
N ALA A 953 -41.02 -13.38 8.69
CA ALA A 953 -41.82 -13.88 9.80
C ALA A 953 -41.50 -13.21 11.15
N ALA A 954 -40.25 -12.76 11.35
CA ALA A 954 -39.81 -11.97 12.49
C ALA A 954 -40.14 -10.46 12.40
N GLY A 955 -40.89 -10.04 11.37
CA GLY A 955 -41.35 -8.65 11.23
C GLY A 955 -40.31 -7.67 10.67
N ALA A 956 -39.28 -8.16 9.98
CA ALA A 956 -38.32 -7.28 9.30
C ALA A 956 -38.99 -6.46 8.19
N ALA A 957 -38.61 -5.18 8.04
CA ALA A 957 -38.99 -4.40 6.86
C ALA A 957 -38.32 -5.01 5.62
N VAL A 958 -38.99 -4.92 4.47
CA VAL A 958 -38.50 -5.45 3.20
C VAL A 958 -38.46 -4.32 2.18
N ASP A 959 -37.29 -4.10 1.60
CA ASP A 959 -37.09 -3.27 0.43
C ASP A 959 -36.91 -4.18 -0.78
N GLU A 960 -37.85 -4.11 -1.73
CA GLU A 960 -37.82 -4.93 -2.94
C GLU A 960 -37.11 -4.18 -4.07
N CYS A 961 -36.06 -4.79 -4.63
CA CYS A 961 -35.18 -4.23 -5.66
C CYS A 961 -35.28 -5.08 -6.96
N PRO A 962 -36.47 -5.17 -7.58
CA PRO A 962 -36.70 -6.05 -8.73
C PRO A 962 -35.89 -5.61 -9.96
N LYS A 963 -35.53 -6.58 -10.80
CA LYS A 963 -34.87 -6.32 -12.08
C LYS A 963 -35.78 -5.54 -13.01
N ILE A 964 -35.33 -4.39 -13.49
CA ILE A 964 -36.06 -3.58 -14.47
C ILE A 964 -35.92 -4.22 -15.87
N SER A 965 -36.81 -5.16 -16.17
CA SER A 965 -36.77 -5.96 -17.40
C SER A 965 -37.51 -5.30 -18.57
N SER A 966 -38.58 -4.54 -18.30
CA SER A 966 -39.42 -3.89 -19.31
C SER A 966 -38.81 -2.57 -19.81
N ALA A 967 -38.92 -2.34 -21.12
CA ALA A 967 -38.50 -1.07 -21.73
C ALA A 967 -39.30 0.14 -21.19
N GLY A 968 -40.60 -0.06 -20.90
CA GLY A 968 -41.44 1.00 -20.31
C GLY A 968 -41.04 1.35 -18.88
N GLU A 969 -40.55 0.37 -18.11
CA GLU A 969 -40.04 0.60 -16.76
C GLU A 969 -38.67 1.31 -16.80
N ARG A 970 -37.79 0.97 -17.76
CA ARG A 970 -36.53 1.72 -17.98
C ARG A 970 -36.78 3.17 -18.39
N VAL A 971 -37.76 3.43 -19.27
CA VAL A 971 -38.21 4.79 -19.62
C VAL A 971 -38.71 5.55 -18.38
N ALA A 972 -39.46 4.88 -17.50
CA ALA A 972 -39.93 5.49 -16.24
C ALA A 972 -38.78 5.72 -15.24
N PHE A 973 -37.79 4.83 -15.17
CA PHE A 973 -36.59 4.98 -14.35
C PHE A 973 -35.79 6.21 -14.76
N VAL A 974 -35.38 6.31 -16.03
CA VAL A 974 -34.61 7.47 -16.56
C VAL A 974 -35.32 8.79 -16.30
N ARG A 975 -36.65 8.86 -16.51
CA ARG A 975 -37.45 10.06 -16.20
C ARG A 975 -37.46 10.42 -14.73
N ASN A 976 -37.41 9.43 -13.84
CA ASN A 976 -37.34 9.67 -12.40
C ASN A 976 -35.94 10.13 -11.96
N GLU A 977 -34.87 9.58 -12.53
CA GLU A 977 -33.49 10.01 -12.27
C GLU A 977 -33.27 11.47 -12.67
N VAL A 978 -33.62 11.83 -13.91
CA VAL A 978 -33.55 13.23 -14.40
C VAL A 978 -34.36 14.16 -13.49
N ARG A 979 -35.57 13.75 -13.09
CA ARG A 979 -36.43 14.54 -12.20
C ARG A 979 -35.84 14.67 -10.80
N PHE A 980 -35.15 13.66 -10.30
CA PHE A 980 -34.49 13.67 -8.99
C PHE A 980 -33.30 14.64 -8.98
N ALA A 981 -32.51 14.68 -10.06
CA ALA A 981 -31.44 15.66 -10.26
C ALA A 981 -31.97 17.10 -10.51
N GLY A 982 -33.29 17.30 -10.64
CA GLY A 982 -33.93 18.61 -10.79
C GLY A 982 -34.29 19.01 -12.23
N GLY A 983 -34.04 18.13 -13.20
CA GLY A 983 -34.32 18.36 -14.62
C GLY A 983 -35.66 17.79 -15.12
N LYS A 984 -35.86 17.88 -16.43
CA LYS A 984 -36.90 17.19 -17.21
C LYS A 984 -36.26 16.57 -18.45
N ILE A 985 -36.86 15.54 -19.03
CA ILE A 985 -36.34 14.91 -20.26
C ILE A 985 -37.49 14.60 -21.24
N THR A 986 -37.28 14.88 -22.52
CA THR A 986 -38.28 14.67 -23.58
C THR A 986 -38.39 13.18 -23.97
N PRO A 987 -39.50 12.70 -24.56
CA PRO A 987 -39.71 11.27 -24.82
C PRO A 987 -38.71 10.65 -25.82
N ASP A 988 -38.32 11.42 -26.82
CA ASP A 988 -37.27 11.16 -27.79
C ASP A 988 -35.87 11.13 -27.14
N ALA A 989 -35.58 12.07 -26.24
CA ALA A 989 -34.32 12.07 -25.47
C ALA A 989 -34.15 10.82 -24.60
N VAL A 990 -35.21 10.37 -23.91
CA VAL A 990 -35.17 9.10 -23.16
C VAL A 990 -34.89 7.91 -24.09
N THR A 991 -35.41 7.95 -25.32
CA THR A 991 -35.20 6.88 -26.30
C THR A 991 -33.74 6.88 -26.77
N ALA A 992 -33.22 8.03 -27.17
CA ALA A 992 -31.81 8.20 -27.52
C ALA A 992 -30.86 7.78 -26.39
N LEU A 993 -31.22 8.07 -25.13
CA LEU A 993 -30.36 7.74 -23.98
C LEU A 993 -30.31 6.24 -23.70
N LEU A 994 -31.45 5.54 -23.88
CA LEU A 994 -31.52 4.08 -23.79
C LEU A 994 -30.82 3.38 -24.97
N GLU A 995 -30.81 4.00 -26.16
CA GLU A 995 -30.05 3.50 -27.31
C GLU A 995 -28.54 3.72 -27.16
N ALA A 996 -28.13 4.82 -26.51
CA ALA A 996 -26.74 5.17 -26.25
C ALA A 996 -26.11 4.37 -25.09
N VAL A 997 -26.75 4.36 -23.92
CA VAL A 997 -26.21 3.78 -22.67
C VAL A 997 -26.63 2.32 -22.48
N GLY A 998 -27.59 1.84 -23.27
CA GLY A 998 -28.03 0.45 -23.24
C GLY A 998 -28.95 0.13 -22.05
N ASN A 999 -28.68 -0.99 -21.37
CA ASN A 999 -29.59 -1.55 -20.36
C ASN A 999 -29.08 -1.48 -18.91
N ASP A 1000 -27.86 -0.98 -18.67
CA ASP A 1000 -27.35 -0.81 -17.30
C ASP A 1000 -28.02 0.38 -16.60
N LEU A 1001 -28.67 0.13 -15.47
CA LEU A 1001 -29.29 1.19 -14.68
C LEU A 1001 -28.28 2.11 -14.01
N ARG A 1002 -27.07 1.63 -13.67
CA ARG A 1002 -26.04 2.46 -13.04
C ARG A 1002 -25.51 3.48 -14.04
N GLY A 1003 -25.15 3.05 -15.24
CA GLY A 1003 -24.84 3.91 -16.38
C GLY A 1003 -25.97 4.89 -16.70
N LEU A 1004 -27.23 4.42 -16.79
CA LEU A 1004 -28.39 5.29 -17.06
C LEU A 1004 -28.63 6.34 -15.96
N SER A 1005 -28.38 6.00 -14.69
CA SER A 1005 -28.49 6.92 -13.54
C SER A 1005 -27.37 7.95 -13.51
N ALA A 1006 -26.14 7.51 -13.78
CA ALA A 1006 -24.99 8.41 -13.92
C ALA A 1006 -25.19 9.39 -15.08
N ALA A 1007 -25.51 8.88 -16.27
CA ALA A 1007 -25.80 9.70 -17.45
C ALA A 1007 -26.99 10.65 -17.23
N ALA A 1008 -28.08 10.20 -16.58
CA ALA A 1008 -29.19 11.08 -16.24
C ALA A 1008 -28.80 12.20 -15.26
N SER A 1009 -27.91 11.93 -14.31
CA SER A 1009 -27.42 12.94 -13.36
C SER A 1009 -26.47 13.93 -14.04
N GLN A 1010 -25.57 13.42 -14.88
CA GLN A 1010 -24.60 14.18 -15.67
C GLN A 1010 -25.28 15.11 -16.67
N LEU A 1011 -26.22 14.59 -17.47
CA LEU A 1011 -27.00 15.39 -18.43
C LEU A 1011 -27.80 16.51 -17.75
N VAL A 1012 -28.25 16.33 -16.50
CA VAL A 1012 -28.92 17.42 -15.74
C VAL A 1012 -27.91 18.41 -15.16
N SER A 1013 -26.70 17.97 -14.77
CA SER A 1013 -25.62 18.86 -14.35
C SER A 1013 -25.18 19.80 -15.49
N ASP A 1014 -24.99 19.22 -16.67
CA ASP A 1014 -24.28 19.87 -17.79
C ASP A 1014 -25.20 20.79 -18.59
N PHE A 1015 -26.40 20.31 -18.95
CA PHE A 1015 -27.40 21.05 -19.76
C PHE A 1015 -28.49 21.72 -18.90
N GLY A 1016 -28.68 21.28 -17.65
CA GLY A 1016 -29.76 21.79 -16.80
C GLY A 1016 -31.17 21.61 -17.37
N GLY A 1017 -32.16 22.21 -16.72
CA GLY A 1017 -33.48 22.46 -17.32
C GLY A 1017 -34.21 21.25 -17.94
N VAL A 1018 -34.26 21.21 -19.28
CA VAL A 1018 -34.96 20.19 -20.08
C VAL A 1018 -33.97 19.55 -21.06
N ILE A 1019 -33.67 18.26 -20.84
CA ILE A 1019 -32.83 17.44 -21.73
C ILE A 1019 -33.66 17.02 -22.95
N ASP A 1020 -33.15 17.30 -24.14
CA ASP A 1020 -33.69 16.86 -25.43
C ASP A 1020 -32.78 15.81 -26.11
N ALA A 1021 -33.19 15.34 -27.29
CA ALA A 1021 -32.47 14.27 -28.00
C ALA A 1021 -31.10 14.73 -28.53
N ASP A 1022 -30.94 16.02 -28.82
CA ASP A 1022 -29.68 16.57 -29.30
C ASP A 1022 -28.66 16.70 -28.16
N ALA A 1023 -29.07 17.07 -26.93
CA ALA A 1023 -28.21 17.03 -25.75
C ALA A 1023 -27.65 15.61 -25.51
N VAL A 1024 -28.51 14.58 -25.60
CA VAL A 1024 -28.10 13.17 -25.48
C VAL A 1024 -27.15 12.74 -26.61
N ALA A 1025 -27.43 13.15 -27.84
CA ALA A 1025 -26.62 12.81 -29.02
C ALA A 1025 -25.31 13.62 -29.13
N ARG A 1026 -25.15 14.70 -28.36
CA ARG A 1026 -23.89 15.43 -28.15
C ARG A 1026 -23.02 14.73 -27.11
N PHE A 1027 -23.61 14.23 -26.01
CA PHE A 1027 -22.85 13.61 -24.92
C PHE A 1027 -22.41 12.16 -25.21
N HIS A 1028 -23.24 11.32 -25.84
CA HIS A 1028 -22.93 9.89 -26.04
C HIS A 1028 -22.42 9.49 -27.43
N ARG A 1029 -21.81 10.41 -28.17
CA ARG A 1029 -21.43 10.17 -29.57
C ARG A 1029 -20.17 9.27 -29.67
N GLY A 1030 -20.37 7.95 -29.74
CA GLY A 1030 -19.31 6.97 -30.04
C GLY A 1030 -19.25 5.74 -29.12
N GLN A 1031 -19.94 5.75 -27.98
CA GLN A 1031 -19.91 4.63 -27.03
C GLN A 1031 -21.03 3.61 -27.27
N ALA A 1032 -20.84 2.72 -28.24
CA ALA A 1032 -21.62 1.48 -28.33
C ALA A 1032 -20.88 0.34 -27.60
N GLU A 1033 -21.54 -0.35 -26.66
CA GLU A 1033 -20.92 -1.44 -25.88
C GLU A 1033 -20.33 -2.54 -26.79
N VAL A 1034 -19.01 -2.75 -26.68
CA VAL A 1034 -18.31 -3.80 -27.44
C VAL A 1034 -18.36 -5.12 -26.67
N THR A 1035 -19.28 -6.00 -27.08
CA THR A 1035 -19.47 -7.32 -26.48
C THR A 1035 -18.74 -8.43 -27.25
N GLY A 1036 -18.58 -9.61 -26.65
CA GLY A 1036 -18.08 -10.80 -27.37
C GLY A 1036 -18.91 -11.17 -28.62
N PHE A 1037 -20.21 -10.83 -28.65
CA PHE A 1037 -21.04 -10.98 -29.85
C PHE A 1037 -20.66 -9.96 -30.93
N THR A 1038 -20.35 -8.71 -30.56
CA THR A 1038 -19.87 -7.67 -31.48
C THR A 1038 -18.58 -8.11 -32.19
N VAL A 1039 -17.65 -8.74 -31.46
CA VAL A 1039 -16.43 -9.36 -32.02
C VAL A 1039 -16.79 -10.48 -32.98
N ALA A 1040 -17.60 -11.46 -32.55
CA ALA A 1040 -17.97 -12.61 -33.37
C ALA A 1040 -18.69 -12.23 -34.67
N GLU A 1041 -19.44 -11.13 -34.66
CA GLU A 1041 -20.15 -10.62 -35.84
C GLU A 1041 -19.21 -10.09 -36.94
N ARG A 1042 -18.16 -9.35 -36.58
CA ARG A 1042 -17.13 -8.89 -37.52
C ARG A 1042 -16.36 -10.06 -38.11
N VAL A 1043 -16.02 -11.06 -37.29
CA VAL A 1043 -15.28 -12.26 -37.70
C VAL A 1043 -16.08 -13.08 -38.71
N LEU A 1044 -17.37 -13.31 -38.46
CA LEU A 1044 -18.24 -14.04 -39.39
C LEU A 1044 -18.48 -13.32 -40.73
N VAL A 1045 -18.36 -11.99 -40.74
CA VAL A 1045 -18.42 -11.15 -41.94
C VAL A 1045 -17.05 -10.98 -42.61
N GLY A 1046 -15.97 -11.49 -41.99
CA GLY A 1046 -14.62 -11.53 -42.55
C GLY A 1046 -13.90 -10.18 -42.56
N ASP A 1047 -14.32 -9.25 -41.70
CA ASP A 1047 -13.70 -7.95 -41.52
C ASP A 1047 -12.50 -8.07 -40.57
N MET A 1048 -11.29 -8.32 -41.09
CA MET A 1048 -10.10 -8.53 -40.25
C MET A 1048 -9.80 -7.31 -39.37
N ALA A 1049 -9.82 -6.10 -39.94
CA ALA A 1049 -9.49 -4.87 -39.24
C ALA A 1049 -10.48 -4.61 -38.10
N GLY A 1050 -11.77 -4.58 -38.40
CA GLY A 1050 -12.82 -4.40 -37.39
C GLY A 1050 -12.94 -5.56 -36.41
N SER A 1051 -12.53 -6.79 -36.78
CA SER A 1051 -12.49 -7.92 -35.82
C SER A 1051 -11.40 -7.75 -34.78
N VAL A 1052 -10.20 -7.31 -35.19
CA VAL A 1052 -9.08 -7.06 -34.26
C VAL A 1052 -9.34 -5.81 -33.43
N GLU A 1053 -9.89 -4.75 -34.04
CA GLU A 1053 -10.32 -3.53 -33.35
C GLU A 1053 -11.37 -3.82 -32.26
N MET A 1054 -12.46 -4.51 -32.61
CA MET A 1054 -13.49 -4.89 -31.63
C MET A 1054 -12.96 -5.89 -30.58
N LEU A 1055 -12.02 -6.78 -30.93
CA LEU A 1055 -11.36 -7.64 -29.96
C LEU A 1055 -10.58 -6.83 -28.92
N ARG A 1056 -9.79 -5.83 -29.36
CA ARG A 1056 -9.04 -4.94 -28.46
C ARG A 1056 -10.00 -4.18 -27.53
N TRP A 1057 -11.05 -3.58 -28.08
CA TRP A 1057 -12.06 -2.88 -27.30
C TRP A 1057 -12.85 -3.77 -26.32
N ALA A 1058 -13.02 -5.06 -26.61
CA ALA A 1058 -13.64 -6.02 -25.70
C ALA A 1058 -12.69 -6.44 -24.57
N LEU A 1059 -11.41 -6.73 -24.90
CA LEU A 1059 -10.40 -7.12 -23.91
C LEU A 1059 -10.06 -5.96 -22.96
N ASP A 1060 -9.94 -4.74 -23.48
CA ASP A 1060 -9.62 -3.55 -22.69
C ASP A 1060 -10.76 -3.16 -21.72
N ARG A 1061 -12.02 -3.43 -22.11
CA ARG A 1061 -13.21 -3.37 -21.24
C ARG A 1061 -13.37 -4.58 -20.30
N GLY A 1062 -12.38 -5.48 -20.22
CA GLY A 1062 -12.40 -6.62 -19.30
C GLY A 1062 -13.39 -7.73 -19.65
N VAL A 1063 -13.87 -7.82 -20.90
CA VAL A 1063 -14.74 -8.93 -21.32
C VAL A 1063 -13.95 -10.23 -21.28
N ALA A 1064 -14.31 -11.13 -20.36
CA ALA A 1064 -13.61 -12.39 -20.13
C ALA A 1064 -13.43 -13.22 -21.41
N HIS A 1065 -12.21 -13.72 -21.64
CA HIS A 1065 -11.80 -14.45 -22.84
C HIS A 1065 -12.71 -15.64 -23.20
N VAL A 1066 -13.24 -16.32 -22.17
CA VAL A 1066 -14.20 -17.43 -22.32
C VAL A 1066 -15.51 -16.97 -22.97
N LEU A 1067 -16.01 -15.78 -22.65
CA LEU A 1067 -17.25 -15.23 -23.23
C LEU A 1067 -17.06 -14.85 -24.71
N ILE A 1068 -15.87 -14.36 -25.08
CA ILE A 1068 -15.52 -14.06 -26.48
C ILE A 1068 -15.40 -15.37 -27.27
N ALA A 1069 -14.74 -16.38 -26.70
CA ALA A 1069 -14.64 -17.72 -27.31
C ALA A 1069 -16.02 -18.40 -27.48
N ASP A 1070 -16.89 -18.34 -26.47
CA ASP A 1070 -18.23 -18.91 -26.54
C ASP A 1070 -19.14 -18.14 -27.53
N ALA A 1071 -18.99 -16.82 -27.66
CA ALA A 1071 -19.70 -16.02 -28.67
C ALA A 1071 -19.26 -16.36 -30.10
N LEU A 1072 -17.96 -16.54 -30.33
CA LEU A 1072 -17.42 -17.05 -31.60
C LEU A 1072 -17.97 -18.45 -31.91
N ALA A 1073 -17.97 -19.34 -30.92
CA ALA A 1073 -18.49 -20.70 -31.06
C ALA A 1073 -20.01 -20.73 -31.32
N ASP A 1074 -20.82 -19.90 -30.64
CA ASP A 1074 -22.27 -19.77 -30.93
C ASP A 1074 -22.52 -19.20 -32.33
N GLY A 1075 -21.73 -18.19 -32.74
CA GLY A 1075 -21.81 -17.58 -34.05
C GLY A 1075 -21.57 -18.57 -35.19
N VAL A 1076 -20.43 -19.28 -35.17
CA VAL A 1076 -20.09 -20.28 -36.20
C VAL A 1076 -21.09 -21.44 -36.20
N ARG A 1077 -21.50 -21.96 -35.03
CA ARG A 1077 -22.52 -23.02 -34.93
C ARG A 1077 -23.88 -22.56 -35.49
N THR A 1078 -24.29 -21.32 -35.20
CA THR A 1078 -25.56 -20.78 -35.71
C THR A 1078 -25.51 -20.58 -37.22
N ALA A 1079 -24.39 -20.08 -37.77
CA ALA A 1079 -24.17 -19.99 -39.22
C ALA A 1079 -24.23 -21.37 -39.90
N ALA A 1080 -23.58 -22.40 -39.32
CA ALA A 1080 -23.63 -23.77 -39.82
C ALA A 1080 -25.04 -24.40 -39.78
N ARG A 1081 -25.80 -24.17 -38.70
CA ARG A 1081 -27.20 -24.63 -38.57
C ARG A 1081 -28.14 -23.96 -39.57
N VAL A 1082 -27.88 -22.72 -39.97
CA VAL A 1082 -28.65 -22.04 -41.02
C VAL A 1082 -28.21 -22.49 -42.42
N ALA A 1083 -26.91 -22.69 -42.65
CA ALA A 1083 -26.36 -23.13 -43.94
C ALA A 1083 -26.72 -24.59 -44.29
N SER A 1084 -27.05 -25.43 -43.30
CA SER A 1084 -27.43 -26.84 -43.49
C SER A 1084 -28.92 -27.06 -43.80
N LEU A 1085 -29.74 -26.02 -43.77
CA LEU A 1085 -31.18 -26.11 -44.05
C LEU A 1085 -31.53 -25.53 -45.42
N ASN A 1086 -32.27 -26.32 -46.21
CA ASN A 1086 -32.53 -26.03 -47.63
C ASN A 1086 -33.75 -25.10 -47.86
N THR A 1087 -34.02 -24.17 -46.93
CA THR A 1087 -35.12 -23.19 -47.00
C THR A 1087 -34.62 -21.78 -46.73
N THR A 1088 -35.03 -20.81 -47.54
CA THR A 1088 -34.66 -19.40 -47.40
C THR A 1088 -35.64 -18.61 -46.52
N ASN A 1089 -36.75 -19.23 -46.09
CA ASN A 1089 -37.80 -18.56 -45.32
C ASN A 1089 -37.42 -18.40 -43.84
N ILE A 1090 -37.18 -17.16 -43.42
CA ILE A 1090 -36.79 -16.79 -42.04
C ILE A 1090 -37.79 -17.30 -41.00
N GLY A 1091 -39.10 -17.28 -41.28
CA GLY A 1091 -40.14 -17.71 -40.34
C GLY A 1091 -40.26 -19.23 -40.19
N GLU A 1092 -39.77 -19.99 -41.17
CA GLU A 1092 -39.65 -21.44 -41.11
C GLU A 1092 -38.35 -21.87 -40.41
N LEU A 1093 -37.23 -21.25 -40.79
CA LEU A 1093 -35.93 -21.42 -40.13
C LEU A 1093 -36.00 -21.10 -38.63
N ALA A 1094 -36.65 -20.01 -38.23
CA ALA A 1094 -36.87 -19.66 -36.82
C ALA A 1094 -37.59 -20.77 -36.03
N ARG A 1095 -38.59 -21.40 -36.65
CA ARG A 1095 -39.40 -22.47 -36.05
C ARG A 1095 -38.62 -23.78 -35.94
N GLN A 1096 -37.90 -24.18 -37.00
CA GLN A 1096 -37.10 -25.41 -37.02
C GLN A 1096 -35.86 -25.30 -36.11
N LEU A 1097 -35.19 -24.15 -36.10
CA LEU A 1097 -33.97 -23.93 -35.30
C LEU A 1097 -34.25 -23.53 -33.84
N LYS A 1098 -35.51 -23.21 -33.50
CA LYS A 1098 -35.93 -22.62 -32.21
C LYS A 1098 -35.16 -21.34 -31.87
N LEU A 1099 -35.02 -20.45 -32.85
CA LEU A 1099 -34.29 -19.18 -32.72
C LEU A 1099 -35.20 -17.98 -33.05
N PRO A 1100 -35.00 -16.81 -32.42
CA PRO A 1100 -35.74 -15.60 -32.78
C PRO A 1100 -35.56 -15.21 -34.26
N PRO A 1101 -36.60 -14.73 -34.95
CA PRO A 1101 -36.52 -14.40 -36.39
C PRO A 1101 -35.41 -13.42 -36.75
N TRP A 1102 -35.10 -12.46 -35.87
CA TRP A 1102 -34.01 -11.50 -36.09
C TRP A 1102 -32.63 -12.17 -36.07
N LYS A 1103 -32.38 -13.12 -35.15
CA LYS A 1103 -31.11 -13.87 -35.05
C LYS A 1103 -30.92 -14.77 -36.26
N VAL A 1104 -32.00 -15.38 -36.75
CA VAL A 1104 -32.00 -16.14 -38.02
C VAL A 1104 -31.67 -15.27 -39.22
N LYS A 1105 -32.30 -14.09 -39.37
CA LYS A 1105 -32.01 -13.14 -40.46
C LYS A 1105 -30.53 -12.71 -40.45
N LYS A 1106 -29.96 -12.48 -39.26
CA LYS A 1106 -28.55 -12.11 -39.06
C LYS A 1106 -27.61 -13.25 -39.46
N ALA A 1107 -27.85 -14.46 -38.94
CA ALA A 1107 -27.07 -15.65 -39.25
C ALA A 1107 -27.16 -16.06 -40.73
N GLN A 1108 -28.32 -15.90 -41.38
CA GLN A 1108 -28.50 -16.14 -42.82
C GLN A 1108 -27.69 -15.16 -43.66
N THR A 1109 -27.49 -13.92 -43.19
CA THR A 1109 -26.62 -12.93 -43.87
C THR A 1109 -25.15 -13.31 -43.71
N GLN A 1110 -24.74 -13.67 -42.49
CA GLN A 1110 -23.38 -14.10 -42.18
C GLN A 1110 -22.96 -15.37 -42.94
N ALA A 1111 -23.84 -16.37 -43.04
CA ALA A 1111 -23.57 -17.65 -43.69
C ALA A 1111 -23.31 -17.57 -45.21
N ARG A 1112 -23.76 -16.51 -45.91
CA ARG A 1112 -23.62 -16.37 -47.37
C ARG A 1112 -22.15 -16.41 -47.85
N GLY A 1113 -21.22 -15.93 -47.02
CA GLY A 1113 -19.79 -15.88 -47.34
C GLY A 1113 -19.03 -17.19 -47.09
N TRP A 1114 -19.70 -18.24 -46.60
CA TRP A 1114 -19.05 -19.49 -46.17
C TRP A 1114 -19.41 -20.69 -47.06
N SER A 1115 -18.53 -21.69 -47.10
CA SER A 1115 -18.84 -23.05 -47.56
C SER A 1115 -19.05 -23.97 -46.34
N ILE A 1116 -19.63 -25.16 -46.56
CA ILE A 1116 -19.83 -26.15 -45.50
C ILE A 1116 -18.46 -26.59 -44.92
N ASP A 1117 -17.49 -26.86 -45.79
CA ASP A 1117 -16.12 -27.24 -45.38
C ASP A 1117 -15.42 -26.14 -44.56
N ALA A 1118 -15.63 -24.87 -44.94
CA ALA A 1118 -15.08 -23.72 -44.21
C ALA A 1118 -15.72 -23.55 -42.83
N LEU A 1119 -17.04 -23.79 -42.71
CA LEU A 1119 -17.73 -23.80 -41.43
C LEU A 1119 -17.26 -24.96 -40.55
N GLN A 1120 -17.02 -26.15 -41.12
CA GLN A 1120 -16.46 -27.29 -40.38
C GLN A 1120 -15.06 -26.97 -39.84
N GLN A 1121 -14.18 -26.34 -40.63
CA GLN A 1121 -12.86 -25.91 -40.17
C GLN A 1121 -12.95 -24.82 -39.08
N ALA A 1122 -13.85 -23.84 -39.23
CA ALA A 1122 -14.06 -22.81 -38.22
C ALA A 1122 -14.63 -23.35 -36.90
N ILE A 1123 -15.45 -24.42 -36.93
CA ILE A 1123 -15.90 -25.12 -35.72
C ILE A 1123 -14.71 -25.75 -34.98
N GLY A 1124 -13.75 -26.34 -35.71
CA GLY A 1124 -12.50 -26.84 -35.12
C GLY A 1124 -11.70 -25.73 -34.43
N VAL A 1125 -11.47 -24.61 -35.12
CA VAL A 1125 -10.76 -23.46 -34.55
C VAL A 1125 -11.49 -22.88 -33.32
N ALA A 1126 -12.82 -22.88 -33.30
CA ALA A 1126 -13.60 -22.45 -32.13
C ALA A 1126 -13.49 -23.43 -30.94
N ALA A 1127 -13.35 -24.73 -31.19
CA ALA A 1127 -13.15 -25.74 -30.16
C ALA A 1127 -11.74 -25.66 -29.55
N ASP A 1128 -10.70 -25.56 -30.39
CA ASP A 1128 -9.31 -25.36 -29.96
C ASP A 1128 -9.19 -24.09 -29.09
N LEU A 1129 -9.78 -22.97 -29.55
CA LEU A 1129 -9.82 -21.72 -28.81
C LEU A 1129 -10.45 -21.87 -27.42
N ASN A 1130 -11.56 -22.62 -27.31
CA ASN A 1130 -12.27 -22.79 -26.04
C ASN A 1130 -11.49 -23.65 -25.04
N ALA A 1131 -10.53 -24.48 -25.51
CA ALA A 1131 -9.56 -25.15 -24.66
C ALA A 1131 -8.39 -24.22 -24.28
N ASP A 1132 -7.84 -23.48 -25.25
CA ASP A 1132 -6.75 -22.51 -25.04
C ASP A 1132 -7.09 -21.50 -23.92
N VAL A 1133 -8.27 -20.86 -23.98
CA VAL A 1133 -8.70 -19.85 -22.99
C VAL A 1133 -9.09 -20.44 -21.63
N LYS A 1134 -9.14 -21.77 -21.49
CA LYS A 1134 -9.39 -22.49 -20.23
C LYS A 1134 -8.11 -23.05 -19.59
N GLY A 1135 -6.95 -22.56 -20.03
CA GLY A 1135 -5.64 -22.86 -19.44
C GLY A 1135 -4.78 -23.84 -20.22
N ALA A 1136 -5.19 -24.28 -21.42
CA ALA A 1136 -4.33 -25.08 -22.29
C ALA A 1136 -3.23 -24.24 -22.98
N ALA A 1137 -3.41 -22.92 -23.08
CA ALA A 1137 -2.43 -21.99 -23.66
C ALA A 1137 -1.76 -21.11 -22.59
N ALA A 1138 -0.49 -20.76 -22.81
CA ALA A 1138 0.27 -19.83 -21.96
C ALA A 1138 -0.18 -18.36 -22.09
N SER A 1139 -1.00 -18.02 -23.10
CA SER A 1139 -1.60 -16.69 -23.28
C SER A 1139 -2.95 -16.83 -23.97
N ALA A 1140 -4.02 -16.40 -23.30
CA ALA A 1140 -5.38 -16.43 -23.83
C ALA A 1140 -5.62 -15.33 -24.89
N ASP A 1141 -5.03 -14.15 -24.71
CA ASP A 1141 -5.05 -13.02 -25.65
C ASP A 1141 -4.54 -13.42 -27.03
N TYR A 1142 -3.35 -14.03 -27.07
CA TYR A 1142 -2.74 -14.52 -28.30
C TYR A 1142 -3.57 -15.65 -28.94
N ALA A 1143 -4.19 -16.51 -28.13
CA ALA A 1143 -5.08 -17.57 -28.64
C ALA A 1143 -6.32 -16.98 -29.34
N LEU A 1144 -6.96 -15.95 -28.78
CA LEU A 1144 -8.08 -15.23 -29.39
C LEU A 1144 -7.69 -14.60 -30.72
N GLU A 1145 -6.59 -13.84 -30.76
CA GLU A 1145 -6.10 -13.23 -32.01
C GLU A 1145 -5.79 -14.27 -33.08
N ARG A 1146 -5.11 -15.35 -32.70
CA ARG A 1146 -4.75 -16.47 -33.59
C ARG A 1146 -5.99 -17.15 -34.17
N ALA A 1147 -7.00 -17.41 -33.33
CA ALA A 1147 -8.25 -18.01 -33.75
C ALA A 1147 -9.05 -17.09 -34.69
N ILE A 1148 -9.13 -15.80 -34.37
CA ILE A 1148 -9.82 -14.79 -35.19
C ILE A 1148 -9.18 -14.68 -36.58
N ARG A 1149 -7.85 -14.53 -36.66
CA ARG A 1149 -7.14 -14.48 -37.95
C ARG A 1149 -7.44 -15.73 -38.78
N ARG A 1150 -7.28 -16.92 -38.17
CA ARG A 1150 -7.51 -18.21 -38.82
C ARG A 1150 -8.95 -18.40 -39.32
N MET A 1151 -9.97 -17.95 -38.57
CA MET A 1151 -11.36 -17.98 -39.03
C MET A 1151 -11.62 -17.06 -40.23
N VAL A 1152 -11.06 -15.85 -40.21
CA VAL A 1152 -11.19 -14.90 -41.33
C VAL A 1152 -10.48 -15.43 -42.58
N ASP A 1153 -9.29 -16.01 -42.44
CA ASP A 1153 -8.52 -16.62 -43.53
C ASP A 1153 -9.26 -17.81 -44.17
N ILE A 1154 -9.85 -18.70 -43.35
CA ILE A 1154 -10.67 -19.82 -43.81
C ILE A 1154 -11.85 -19.33 -44.68
N ARG A 1155 -12.51 -18.24 -44.26
CA ARG A 1155 -13.61 -17.63 -45.02
C ARG A 1155 -13.12 -17.01 -46.33
N ALA A 1156 -11.99 -16.31 -46.31
CA ALA A 1156 -11.39 -15.70 -47.51
C ALA A 1156 -11.02 -16.76 -48.56
N ALA A 1157 -10.42 -17.87 -48.13
CA ALA A 1157 -10.08 -19.00 -49.00
C ALA A 1157 -11.33 -19.62 -49.67
N ALA A 1158 -12.43 -19.78 -48.92
CA ALA A 1158 -13.70 -20.28 -49.45
C ALA A 1158 -14.32 -19.36 -50.51
N ALA A 1159 -14.22 -18.04 -50.33
CA ALA A 1159 -14.67 -17.06 -51.31
C ALA A 1159 -13.82 -17.08 -52.60
N GLY A 1160 -12.49 -17.20 -52.46
CA GLY A 1160 -11.56 -17.33 -53.59
C GLY A 1160 -11.77 -18.61 -54.41
N GLY A 1161 -12.10 -19.73 -53.74
CA GLY A 1161 -12.43 -20.99 -54.41
C GLY A 1161 -13.64 -20.89 -55.34
N ARG A 1162 -14.72 -20.21 -54.91
CA ARG A 1162 -15.89 -19.94 -55.76
C ARG A 1162 -15.56 -19.10 -56.99
N ALA A 1163 -14.71 -18.08 -56.84
CA ALA A 1163 -14.30 -17.22 -57.96
C ALA A 1163 -13.42 -17.95 -59.01
N ARG A 1164 -12.75 -19.05 -58.62
CA ARG A 1164 -11.93 -19.89 -59.51
C ARG A 1164 -12.70 -21.03 -60.16
N ALA A 1165 -13.83 -21.45 -59.59
CA ALA A 1165 -14.76 -22.43 -60.17
C ALA A 1165 -15.81 -21.80 -61.11
N LEU A 1166 -15.85 -20.47 -61.21
CA LEU A 1166 -16.71 -19.67 -62.09
C LEU A 1166 -15.92 -19.02 -63.25
N ARG A 1167 -14.72 -19.52 -63.56
CA ARG A 1167 -13.87 -19.11 -64.69
C ARG A 1167 -13.48 -20.32 -65.54
#